data_AF-A0A7X3R4N7-F1
#
_entry.id   AF-A0A7X3R4N7-F1
#
_cell.length_a   1.000
_cell.length_b   1.000
_cell.length_c   1.000
_cell.angle_alpha   90.00
_cell.angle_beta   90.00
_cell.angle_gamma   90.00
#
_symmetry.space_group_name_H-M   'P 1'
#
loop_
_entity.id
_entity.type
_entity.pdbx_description
1 polymer ?
#
loop_
_entity_poly.entity_id
_entity_poly.type
_entity_poly.pdbx_seq_one_letter_code
_entity_poly.pdbx_strand_id
1 'polypeptide(L)'
;MPTLTLSTPAEREAHERLSDLVPWMAKPRDALRVQAAEIAIQLWLQDPAMTESVVRSKWFQDGTTAHEVDVLRRFADLASRSSAVAAMIAETPWFNDVVTERERDLFDLLARGDLSPSFLDEHPEDAGRFSDHLVRFFISALSGMTPGALATFERQPWFADGLAPLEAAFAIAVSRLPHDNPMLLRDLLQRRYIATRSTSLPLAGEVSLYLVQNSPIPDSEAILDRIEATARLMEEWLAAPFPTTDIILLLGDATAVDYGIYRGGHFGSHMRLTRYEYGVPSIPHETAHYYFQGVGETRWFVEGAAELTERYLDDAVDISVYVVDGPGDGPAPEEAPPPHAVSCLIDDGAQNIRHFDSMAHERHGVLIGDYCTYSLGEWFLTHLFDAIGPEALGAGLGHWYQQQESLAETFGQSRTWRVGLVDTDPDIPNPERVIYDSLSQAVPEHARDAFEKVYRELHGGVSGGPLDDIPDDVGDTIQTASPLSPGELVEGALEHAFDFDYFVFKATSGQKYELRFEHATPTSSLALYSMPLTNPYLGRQFYERWGTVLKRVTSASGDLTRGAVWVAPRSFRYYVAVQNFGGPPGPYRMSIVALKETPDDHGDSQATATEVTLLQPVEGTLEGEQDIDYFRFQPVEGQRFHVEVAPLEGEPPRVCVYNREGRATTGRSEDCSVRRDGGVVSFEWTAWSPYDFYLAVSGGTGVVSYTLLITPVEE
;
A
#
# COMPACT_ATOMS: atom_id res chain seq x y z
N MET A 1 21.04 -52.08 4.40
CA MET A 1 19.70 -51.57 4.04
C MET A 1 19.34 -50.53 5.09
N PRO A 2 18.71 -49.40 4.72
CA PRO A 2 18.17 -48.48 5.71
C PRO A 2 17.19 -49.26 6.61
N THR A 3 17.29 -49.08 7.92
CA THR A 3 16.50 -49.79 8.93
C THR A 3 15.74 -48.79 9.77
N LEU A 4 14.45 -49.05 9.92
CA LEU A 4 13.55 -48.29 10.79
C LEU A 4 14.05 -48.36 12.23
N THR A 5 14.22 -47.21 12.89
CA THR A 5 14.71 -47.16 14.27
C THR A 5 13.54 -46.92 15.22
N LEU A 6 13.13 -47.96 15.96
CA LEU A 6 12.03 -47.90 16.93
C LEU A 6 12.59 -47.89 18.35
N SER A 7 12.64 -46.70 18.94
CA SER A 7 13.31 -46.42 20.20
C SER A 7 12.40 -46.68 21.41
N THR A 8 11.09 -46.53 21.27
CA THR A 8 10.12 -46.66 22.37
C THR A 8 9.14 -47.83 22.19
N PRO A 9 8.51 -48.34 23.28
CA PRO A 9 7.42 -49.31 23.16
C PRO A 9 6.22 -48.78 22.35
N ALA A 10 5.90 -47.50 22.49
CA ALA A 10 4.79 -46.87 21.78
C ALA A 10 5.05 -46.82 20.25
N GLU A 11 6.28 -46.50 19.84
CA GLU A 11 6.68 -46.55 18.42
C GLU A 11 6.58 -47.96 17.85
N ARG A 12 6.88 -49.00 18.65
CA ARG A 12 6.71 -50.40 18.21
C ARG A 12 5.25 -50.78 18.03
N GLU A 13 4.39 -50.40 18.97
CA GLU A 13 2.95 -50.64 18.85
C GLU A 13 2.34 -49.88 17.66
N ALA A 14 2.70 -48.61 17.48
CA ALA A 14 2.29 -47.82 16.33
C ALA A 14 2.74 -48.47 15.01
N HIS A 15 4.00 -48.91 14.93
CA HIS A 15 4.53 -49.62 13.76
C HIS A 15 3.78 -50.91 13.45
N GLU A 16 3.42 -51.70 14.48
CA GLU A 16 2.61 -52.91 14.31
C GLU A 16 1.22 -52.57 13.75
N ARG A 17 0.51 -51.60 14.33
CA ARG A 17 -0.82 -51.18 13.87
C ARG A 17 -0.81 -50.64 12.44
N LEU A 18 0.16 -49.78 12.12
CA LEU A 18 0.31 -49.23 10.77
C LEU A 18 0.71 -50.30 9.76
N SER A 19 1.48 -51.31 10.16
CA SER A 19 1.86 -52.43 9.29
C SER A 19 0.67 -53.33 8.93
N ASP A 20 -0.34 -53.43 9.80
CA ASP A 20 -1.60 -54.13 9.49
C ASP A 20 -2.43 -53.36 8.45
N LEU A 21 -2.37 -52.02 8.48
CA LEU A 21 -3.08 -51.14 7.54
C LEU A 21 -2.34 -50.97 6.20
N VAL A 22 -1.01 -50.99 6.24
CA VAL A 22 -0.12 -50.73 5.11
C VAL A 22 0.97 -51.80 5.05
N PRO A 23 0.77 -52.89 4.26
CA PRO A 23 1.65 -54.06 4.31
C PRO A 23 3.12 -53.80 4.00
N TRP A 24 3.44 -52.77 3.21
CA TRP A 24 4.84 -52.45 2.89
C TRP A 24 5.61 -51.88 4.09
N MET A 25 4.92 -51.32 5.10
CA MET A 25 5.55 -50.77 6.31
C MET A 25 6.13 -51.83 7.23
N ALA A 26 5.66 -53.08 7.16
CA ALA A 26 6.23 -54.17 7.94
C ALA A 26 7.71 -54.41 7.60
N LYS A 27 8.08 -54.19 6.32
CA LYS A 27 9.44 -54.37 5.79
C LYS A 27 9.72 -53.34 4.68
N PRO A 28 10.01 -52.07 5.01
CA PRO A 28 10.35 -51.05 4.03
C PRO A 28 11.64 -51.45 3.29
N ARG A 29 11.63 -51.37 1.96
CA ARG A 29 12.69 -51.94 1.11
C ARG A 29 13.73 -50.91 0.64
N ASP A 30 13.47 -49.64 0.88
CA ASP A 30 14.30 -48.52 0.45
C ASP A 30 14.24 -47.37 1.47
N ALA A 31 15.09 -46.36 1.27
CA ALA A 31 15.24 -45.25 2.21
C ALA A 31 14.01 -44.33 2.27
N LEU A 32 13.24 -44.21 1.19
CA LEU A 32 12.05 -43.34 1.14
C LEU A 32 10.91 -43.97 1.94
N ARG A 33 10.70 -45.27 1.78
CA ARG A 33 9.72 -46.02 2.59
C ARG A 33 10.08 -46.05 4.07
N VAL A 34 11.37 -46.09 4.41
CA VAL A 34 11.80 -45.94 5.82
C VAL A 34 11.41 -44.57 6.35
N GLN A 35 11.67 -43.50 5.61
CA GLN A 35 11.30 -42.13 6.03
C GLN A 35 9.77 -41.94 6.13
N ALA A 36 9.01 -42.43 5.14
CA ALA A 36 7.56 -42.37 5.18
C ALA A 36 6.99 -43.12 6.39
N ALA A 37 7.53 -44.30 6.69
CA ALA A 37 7.12 -45.08 7.85
C ALA A 37 7.46 -44.38 9.17
N GLU A 38 8.63 -43.74 9.27
CA GLU A 38 9.02 -42.94 10.44
C GLU A 38 8.04 -41.78 10.67
N ILE A 39 7.70 -41.03 9.62
CA ILE A 39 6.74 -39.91 9.72
C ILE A 39 5.35 -40.42 10.10
N ALA A 40 4.86 -41.49 9.46
CA ALA A 40 3.56 -42.08 9.77
C ALA A 40 3.47 -42.58 11.22
N ILE A 41 4.56 -43.12 11.77
CA ILE A 41 4.63 -43.50 13.20
C ILE A 41 4.51 -42.28 14.09
N GLN A 42 5.21 -41.18 13.76
CA GLN A 42 5.10 -39.94 14.54
C GLN A 42 3.67 -39.37 14.48
N LEU A 43 3.05 -39.36 13.29
CA LEU A 43 1.67 -38.94 13.13
C LEU A 43 0.72 -39.82 13.94
N TRP A 44 0.92 -41.14 13.94
CA TRP A 44 0.08 -42.07 14.71
C TRP A 44 0.17 -41.83 16.21
N LEU A 45 1.37 -41.54 16.70
CA LEU A 45 1.58 -41.20 18.12
C LEU A 45 0.89 -39.88 18.50
N GLN A 46 0.69 -38.99 17.54
CA GLN A 46 -0.01 -37.73 17.72
C GLN A 46 -1.54 -37.89 17.63
N ASP A 47 -2.03 -38.45 16.53
CA ASP A 47 -3.45 -38.66 16.24
C ASP A 47 -3.64 -39.92 15.38
N PRO A 48 -4.04 -41.06 15.98
CA PRO A 48 -4.26 -42.31 15.26
C PRO A 48 -5.37 -42.22 14.20
N ALA A 49 -6.43 -41.46 14.44
CA ALA A 49 -7.58 -41.39 13.53
C ALA A 49 -7.22 -40.61 12.26
N MET A 50 -6.61 -39.43 12.42
CA MET A 50 -6.05 -38.67 11.29
C MET A 50 -5.04 -39.50 10.51
N THR A 51 -4.14 -40.20 11.20
CA THR A 51 -3.10 -40.99 10.55
C THR A 51 -3.69 -42.16 9.77
N GLU A 52 -4.75 -42.78 10.27
CA GLU A 52 -5.48 -43.81 9.54
C GLU A 52 -6.01 -43.29 8.20
N SER A 53 -6.57 -42.08 8.16
CA SER A 53 -7.01 -41.43 6.92
C SER A 53 -5.84 -41.18 5.97
N VAL A 54 -4.71 -40.66 6.49
CA VAL A 54 -3.49 -40.42 5.69
C VAL A 54 -2.96 -41.70 5.05
N VAL A 55 -2.81 -42.77 5.83
CA VAL A 55 -2.21 -44.01 5.32
C VAL A 55 -3.16 -44.81 4.44
N ARG A 56 -4.46 -44.49 4.45
CA ARG A 56 -5.47 -45.04 3.53
C ARG A 56 -5.50 -44.34 2.17
N SER A 57 -4.85 -43.18 2.04
CA SER A 57 -4.69 -42.49 0.77
C SER A 57 -4.06 -43.38 -0.29
N LYS A 58 -4.44 -43.16 -1.55
CA LYS A 58 -3.98 -44.01 -2.66
C LYS A 58 -2.47 -43.96 -2.83
N TRP A 59 -1.90 -42.76 -2.74
CA TRP A 59 -0.48 -42.49 -2.91
C TRP A 59 0.39 -43.03 -1.77
N PHE A 60 -0.16 -43.26 -0.57
CA PHE A 60 0.60 -43.89 0.52
C PHE A 60 0.55 -45.43 0.44
N GLN A 61 -0.53 -45.98 -0.08
CA GLN A 61 -0.76 -47.44 -0.15
C GLN A 61 0.14 -48.15 -1.18
N ASP A 62 0.43 -47.53 -2.32
CA ASP A 62 1.20 -48.15 -3.42
C ASP A 62 2.73 -48.00 -3.28
N GLY A 63 3.18 -47.22 -2.30
CA GLY A 63 4.57 -46.94 -1.99
C GLY A 63 4.71 -45.48 -1.57
N THR A 64 5.93 -44.95 -1.58
CA THR A 64 6.15 -43.51 -1.51
C THR A 64 7.31 -43.12 -2.42
N THR A 65 7.13 -42.03 -3.14
CA THR A 65 8.13 -41.32 -3.92
C THR A 65 8.82 -40.26 -3.05
N ALA A 66 9.93 -39.68 -3.54
CA ALA A 66 10.57 -38.59 -2.82
C ALA A 66 9.62 -37.40 -2.61
N HIS A 67 8.76 -37.16 -3.59
CA HIS A 67 7.77 -36.09 -3.58
C HIS A 67 6.68 -36.30 -2.53
N GLU A 68 6.11 -37.50 -2.47
CA GLU A 68 5.11 -37.88 -1.45
C GLU A 68 5.69 -37.85 -0.04
N VAL A 69 6.97 -38.24 0.14
CA VAL A 69 7.65 -38.10 1.44
C VAL A 69 7.79 -36.63 1.83
N ASP A 70 8.11 -35.73 0.89
CA ASP A 70 8.19 -34.29 1.14
C ASP A 70 6.83 -33.72 1.56
N VAL A 71 5.75 -34.10 0.86
CA VAL A 71 4.38 -33.72 1.24
C VAL A 71 4.00 -34.26 2.60
N LEU A 72 4.31 -35.53 2.89
CA LEU A 72 4.04 -36.14 4.18
C LEU A 72 4.79 -35.42 5.33
N ARG A 73 6.02 -34.93 5.09
CA ARG A 73 6.74 -34.11 6.07
C ARG A 73 6.05 -32.76 6.32
N ARG A 74 5.57 -32.11 5.27
CA ARG A 74 4.87 -30.80 5.38
C ARG A 74 3.48 -30.96 6.02
N PHE A 75 2.77 -32.03 5.66
CA PHE A 75 1.56 -32.45 6.34
C PHE A 75 1.83 -32.69 7.83
N ALA A 76 2.94 -33.33 8.18
CA ALA A 76 3.31 -33.52 9.59
C ALA A 76 3.64 -32.21 10.31
N ASP A 77 4.25 -31.23 9.63
CA ASP A 77 4.44 -29.88 10.17
C ASP A 77 3.08 -29.19 10.43
N LEU A 78 2.16 -29.25 9.47
CA LEU A 78 0.78 -28.78 9.64
C LEU A 78 0.08 -29.46 10.83
N ALA A 79 0.13 -30.80 10.89
CA ALA A 79 -0.45 -31.59 11.96
C ALA A 79 0.13 -31.21 13.32
N SER A 80 1.43 -30.91 13.40
CA SER A 80 2.08 -30.48 14.66
C SER A 80 1.53 -29.16 15.20
N ARG A 81 1.02 -28.28 14.32
CA ARG A 81 0.34 -27.03 14.69
C ARG A 81 -1.13 -27.24 15.00
N SER A 82 -1.81 -28.07 14.20
CA SER A 82 -3.22 -28.44 14.39
C SER A 82 -3.51 -29.81 13.76
N SER A 83 -3.67 -30.83 14.62
CA SER A 83 -4.05 -32.17 14.16
C SER A 83 -5.48 -32.19 13.61
N ALA A 84 -6.36 -31.32 14.09
CA ALA A 84 -7.74 -31.24 13.63
C ALA A 84 -7.87 -30.67 12.21
N VAL A 85 -7.16 -29.58 11.89
CA VAL A 85 -7.11 -29.04 10.51
C VAL A 85 -6.47 -30.06 9.57
N ALA A 86 -5.40 -30.73 10.01
CA ALA A 86 -4.76 -31.78 9.24
C ALA A 86 -5.70 -32.98 8.99
N ALA A 87 -6.49 -33.39 9.99
CA ALA A 87 -7.51 -34.43 9.84
C ALA A 87 -8.59 -34.05 8.81
N MET A 88 -9.07 -32.81 8.84
CA MET A 88 -10.04 -32.33 7.85
C MET A 88 -9.47 -32.39 6.43
N ILE A 89 -8.20 -32.00 6.25
CA ILE A 89 -7.52 -32.12 4.94
C ILE A 89 -7.34 -33.58 4.55
N ALA A 90 -6.99 -34.47 5.48
CA ALA A 90 -6.78 -35.89 5.19
C ALA A 90 -8.05 -36.59 4.66
N GLU A 91 -9.23 -36.09 5.00
CA GLU A 91 -10.53 -36.59 4.52
C GLU A 91 -10.95 -36.02 3.15
N THR A 92 -10.23 -35.02 2.63
CA THR A 92 -10.60 -34.42 1.34
C THR A 92 -10.28 -35.35 0.16
N PRO A 93 -11.08 -35.30 -0.93
CA PRO A 93 -10.82 -36.13 -2.11
C PRO A 93 -9.46 -35.88 -2.76
N TRP A 94 -9.00 -34.62 -2.79
CA TRP A 94 -7.73 -34.25 -3.39
C TRP A 94 -6.54 -34.78 -2.59
N PHE A 95 -6.59 -34.75 -1.26
CA PHE A 95 -5.49 -35.30 -0.48
C PHE A 95 -5.31 -36.81 -0.70
N ASN A 96 -6.42 -37.50 -0.99
CA ASN A 96 -6.43 -38.94 -1.20
C ASN A 96 -6.07 -39.38 -2.63
N ASP A 97 -5.81 -38.43 -3.55
CA ASP A 97 -5.51 -38.71 -4.95
C ASP A 97 -4.00 -38.94 -5.23
N VAL A 98 -3.42 -38.31 -6.26
CA VAL A 98 -2.01 -38.44 -6.62
C VAL A 98 -1.28 -37.18 -6.20
N VAL A 99 -0.26 -37.33 -5.37
CA VAL A 99 0.43 -36.17 -4.84
C VAL A 99 1.36 -35.50 -5.87
N THR A 100 1.15 -34.20 -6.13
CA THR A 100 1.89 -33.43 -7.16
C THR A 100 2.80 -32.35 -6.59
N GLU A 101 3.80 -31.88 -7.36
CA GLU A 101 4.74 -30.82 -6.95
C GLU A 101 4.06 -29.57 -6.40
N ARG A 102 2.87 -29.24 -6.92
CA ARG A 102 2.07 -28.10 -6.48
C ARG A 102 1.43 -28.31 -5.10
N GLU A 103 1.04 -29.52 -4.75
CA GLU A 103 0.41 -29.82 -3.46
C GLU A 103 1.37 -29.66 -2.31
N ARG A 104 2.65 -29.96 -2.56
CA ARG A 104 3.73 -29.66 -1.62
C ARG A 104 3.79 -28.18 -1.26
N ASP A 105 3.63 -27.31 -2.25
CA ASP A 105 3.71 -25.87 -2.04
C ASP A 105 2.43 -25.34 -1.37
N LEU A 106 1.26 -25.92 -1.68
CA LEU A 106 0.01 -25.67 -0.96
C LEU A 106 0.11 -26.05 0.53
N PHE A 107 0.70 -27.21 0.85
CA PHE A 107 0.94 -27.63 2.23
C PHE A 107 1.88 -26.70 2.97
N ASP A 108 2.85 -26.10 2.30
CA ASP A 108 3.71 -25.08 2.91
C ASP A 108 2.96 -23.82 3.28
N LEU A 109 2.06 -23.36 2.42
CA LEU A 109 1.24 -22.19 2.71
C LEU A 109 0.29 -22.47 3.87
N LEU A 110 -0.36 -23.64 3.85
CA LEU A 110 -1.17 -24.11 4.97
C LEU A 110 -0.35 -24.15 6.26
N ALA A 111 0.81 -24.82 6.24
CA ALA A 111 1.72 -25.00 7.38
C ALA A 111 2.39 -23.71 7.89
N ARG A 112 2.41 -22.64 7.09
CA ARG A 112 2.83 -21.31 7.55
C ARG A 112 1.66 -20.42 7.97
N GLY A 113 0.44 -20.79 7.61
CA GLY A 113 -0.74 -19.95 7.82
C GLY A 113 -0.91 -18.85 6.76
N ASP A 114 -0.16 -18.95 5.66
CA ASP A 114 -0.07 -17.96 4.60
C ASP A 114 -1.05 -18.25 3.44
N LEU A 115 -1.92 -19.26 3.58
CA LEU A 115 -2.91 -19.58 2.54
C LEU A 115 -4.01 -18.52 2.55
N SER A 116 -3.84 -17.48 1.74
CA SER A 116 -4.89 -16.48 1.53
C SER A 116 -5.95 -16.98 0.54
N PRO A 117 -7.19 -16.48 0.65
CA PRO A 117 -8.19 -16.68 -0.40
C PRO A 117 -7.70 -16.20 -1.76
N SER A 118 -6.87 -15.15 -1.76
CA SER A 118 -6.29 -14.60 -2.97
C SER A 118 -5.44 -15.62 -3.69
N PHE A 119 -4.48 -16.26 -3.02
CA PHE A 119 -3.62 -17.28 -3.61
C PHE A 119 -4.42 -18.37 -4.36
N LEU A 120 -5.53 -18.82 -3.78
CA LEU A 120 -6.38 -19.84 -4.37
C LEU A 120 -7.21 -19.31 -5.56
N ASP A 121 -7.49 -18.02 -5.64
CA ASP A 121 -8.12 -17.40 -6.81
C ASP A 121 -7.11 -17.25 -7.97
N GLU A 122 -5.84 -16.92 -7.66
CA GLU A 122 -4.76 -16.86 -8.64
C GLU A 122 -4.37 -18.26 -9.17
N HIS A 123 -4.72 -19.31 -8.41
CA HIS A 123 -4.46 -20.72 -8.73
C HIS A 123 -5.78 -21.50 -8.70
N PRO A 124 -6.69 -21.28 -9.66
CA PRO A 124 -8.03 -21.87 -9.66
C PRO A 124 -8.02 -23.40 -9.69
N GLU A 125 -6.95 -24.03 -10.18
CA GLU A 125 -6.74 -25.48 -10.07
C GLU A 125 -6.60 -25.95 -8.62
N ASP A 126 -6.03 -25.12 -7.74
CA ASP A 126 -5.87 -25.41 -6.32
C ASP A 126 -7.15 -25.09 -5.56
N ALA A 127 -7.93 -24.09 -5.99
CA ALA A 127 -9.29 -23.88 -5.49
C ALA A 127 -10.19 -25.11 -5.75
N GLY A 128 -10.11 -25.70 -6.94
CA GLY A 128 -10.87 -26.89 -7.32
C GLY A 128 -10.55 -28.13 -6.48
N ARG A 129 -9.40 -28.15 -5.78
CA ARG A 129 -9.07 -29.20 -4.81
C ARG A 129 -10.00 -29.16 -3.60
N PHE A 130 -10.40 -27.96 -3.18
CA PHE A 130 -11.40 -27.77 -2.14
C PHE A 130 -12.79 -27.87 -2.77
N SER A 131 -13.36 -29.08 -2.79
CA SER A 131 -14.57 -29.44 -3.53
C SER A 131 -15.84 -28.62 -3.19
N ASP A 132 -15.79 -27.79 -2.14
CA ASP A 132 -16.87 -26.92 -1.69
C ASP A 132 -16.31 -25.54 -1.32
N HIS A 133 -17.02 -24.47 -1.68
CA HIS A 133 -16.59 -23.10 -1.46
C HIS A 133 -16.42 -22.79 0.04
N LEU A 134 -17.31 -23.27 0.91
CA LEU A 134 -17.17 -23.13 2.35
C LEU A 134 -15.96 -23.90 2.87
N VAL A 135 -15.69 -25.11 2.38
CA VAL A 135 -14.49 -25.89 2.75
C VAL A 135 -13.21 -25.10 2.42
N ARG A 136 -13.15 -24.52 1.22
CA ARG A 136 -12.01 -23.73 0.75
C ARG A 136 -11.71 -22.56 1.67
N PHE A 137 -12.72 -21.73 1.92
CA PHE A 137 -12.58 -20.54 2.75
C PHE A 137 -12.36 -20.89 4.21
N PHE A 138 -12.96 -21.98 4.69
CA PHE A 138 -12.76 -22.47 6.04
C PHE A 138 -11.29 -22.86 6.31
N ILE A 139 -10.69 -23.67 5.44
CA ILE A 139 -9.31 -24.13 5.63
C ILE A 139 -8.33 -22.94 5.56
N SER A 140 -8.56 -22.01 4.64
CA SER A 140 -7.81 -20.74 4.56
C SER A 140 -7.97 -19.91 5.84
N ALA A 141 -9.21 -19.73 6.31
CA ALA A 141 -9.56 -18.99 7.50
C ALA A 141 -8.86 -19.51 8.77
N LEU A 142 -8.87 -20.83 8.99
CA LEU A 142 -8.22 -21.44 10.15
C LEU A 142 -6.70 -21.34 10.09
N SER A 143 -6.12 -21.46 8.89
CA SER A 143 -4.67 -21.40 8.70
C SER A 143 -4.11 -20.04 9.11
N GLY A 144 -4.87 -18.95 8.92
CA GLY A 144 -4.49 -17.59 9.30
C GLY A 144 -4.74 -17.21 10.78
N MET A 145 -5.31 -18.11 11.60
CA MET A 145 -5.57 -17.81 13.01
C MET A 145 -4.30 -17.87 13.86
N THR A 146 -4.25 -17.05 14.93
CA THR A 146 -3.18 -17.18 15.93
C THR A 146 -3.28 -18.52 16.66
N PRO A 147 -2.17 -19.12 17.13
CA PRO A 147 -2.21 -20.41 17.84
C PRO A 147 -3.17 -20.42 19.04
N GLY A 148 -3.31 -19.28 19.74
CA GLY A 148 -4.23 -19.14 20.88
C GLY A 148 -5.72 -19.12 20.45
N ALA A 149 -6.04 -18.43 19.35
CA ALA A 149 -7.39 -18.41 18.79
C ALA A 149 -7.79 -19.80 18.27
N LEU A 150 -6.90 -20.45 17.51
CA LEU A 150 -7.09 -21.80 16.98
C LEU A 150 -7.31 -22.81 18.11
N ALA A 151 -6.46 -22.81 19.14
CA ALA A 151 -6.62 -23.72 20.30
C ALA A 151 -7.92 -23.48 21.09
N THR A 152 -8.51 -22.28 21.01
CA THR A 152 -9.81 -21.99 21.65
C THR A 152 -10.97 -22.52 20.79
N PHE A 153 -10.83 -22.41 19.47
CA PHE A 153 -11.77 -22.92 18.47
C PHE A 153 -11.80 -24.46 18.49
N GLU A 154 -10.64 -25.11 18.54
CA GLU A 154 -10.49 -26.57 18.56
C GLU A 154 -11.11 -27.24 19.78
N ARG A 155 -11.18 -26.55 20.92
CA ARG A 155 -11.78 -27.07 22.15
C ARG A 155 -13.30 -27.15 22.08
N GLN A 156 -13.92 -26.65 21.02
CA GLN A 156 -15.36 -26.66 20.91
C GLN A 156 -15.89 -28.04 20.51
N PRO A 157 -16.96 -28.55 21.17
CA PRO A 157 -17.48 -29.89 20.88
C PRO A 157 -17.92 -30.11 19.43
N TRP A 158 -18.40 -29.06 18.77
CA TRP A 158 -18.87 -29.05 17.38
C TRP A 158 -17.75 -28.92 16.36
N PHE A 159 -16.51 -28.71 16.79
CA PHE A 159 -15.36 -28.66 15.87
C PHE A 159 -14.78 -30.05 15.62
N ALA A 160 -15.01 -30.99 16.54
CA ALA A 160 -14.32 -32.26 16.60
C ALA A 160 -14.97 -33.38 15.75
N ASP A 161 -16.16 -33.17 15.21
CA ASP A 161 -16.94 -34.18 14.49
C ASP A 161 -17.03 -33.97 12.97
N GLY A 162 -16.39 -32.93 12.42
CA GLY A 162 -16.23 -32.72 10.99
C GLY A 162 -16.45 -31.28 10.56
N LEU A 163 -16.79 -31.09 9.27
CA LEU A 163 -17.02 -29.78 8.68
C LEU A 163 -18.48 -29.64 8.19
N ALA A 164 -19.43 -29.38 9.10
CA ALA A 164 -20.76 -29.01 8.66
C ALA A 164 -20.77 -27.61 8.03
N PRO A 165 -21.64 -27.32 7.04
CA PRO A 165 -21.72 -25.99 6.40
C PRO A 165 -21.88 -24.84 7.40
N LEU A 166 -22.64 -25.08 8.48
CA LEU A 166 -22.86 -24.10 9.54
C LEU A 166 -21.59 -23.78 10.34
N GLU A 167 -20.78 -24.81 10.62
CA GLU A 167 -19.51 -24.69 11.34
C GLU A 167 -18.47 -24.02 10.45
N ALA A 168 -18.51 -24.34 9.15
CA ALA A 168 -17.67 -23.71 8.15
C ALA A 168 -17.96 -22.21 8.05
N ALA A 169 -19.23 -21.84 7.87
CA ALA A 169 -19.67 -20.45 7.83
C ALA A 169 -19.32 -19.70 9.12
N PHE A 170 -19.51 -20.34 10.28
CA PHE A 170 -19.14 -19.76 11.57
C PHE A 170 -17.63 -19.48 11.69
N ALA A 171 -16.77 -20.44 11.31
CA ALA A 171 -15.33 -20.26 11.35
C ALA A 171 -14.86 -19.15 10.41
N ILE A 172 -15.38 -19.14 9.17
CA ILE A 172 -15.09 -18.10 8.18
C ILE A 172 -15.41 -16.73 8.77
N ALA A 173 -16.62 -16.59 9.32
CA ALA A 173 -17.12 -15.35 9.90
C ALA A 173 -16.28 -14.82 11.08
N VAL A 174 -15.64 -15.70 11.87
CA VAL A 174 -14.85 -15.30 13.06
C VAL A 174 -13.33 -15.30 12.84
N SER A 175 -12.85 -15.78 11.68
CA SER A 175 -11.42 -15.97 11.42
C SER A 175 -10.58 -14.70 11.36
N ARG A 176 -11.21 -13.59 11.00
CA ARG A 176 -10.59 -12.25 10.96
C ARG A 176 -11.11 -11.32 12.05
N LEU A 177 -11.61 -11.88 13.15
CA LEU A 177 -11.81 -11.06 14.34
C LEU A 177 -10.49 -10.37 14.70
N PRO A 178 -10.51 -9.05 15.03
CA PRO A 178 -9.31 -8.32 15.44
C PRO A 178 -8.57 -9.14 16.49
N HIS A 179 -7.27 -9.31 16.29
CA HIS A 179 -6.42 -10.28 16.99
C HIS A 179 -6.41 -10.15 18.53
N ASP A 180 -7.08 -9.12 19.08
CA ASP A 180 -7.04 -8.73 20.49
C ASP A 180 -8.40 -8.80 21.22
N ASN A 181 -9.47 -9.39 20.64
CA ASN A 181 -10.75 -9.55 21.36
C ASN A 181 -11.10 -11.03 21.68
N PRO A 182 -10.38 -11.68 22.62
CA PRO A 182 -10.64 -13.05 23.03
C PRO A 182 -11.97 -13.21 23.79
N MET A 183 -12.54 -12.12 24.34
CA MET A 183 -13.83 -12.14 25.02
C MET A 183 -14.97 -12.35 24.02
N LEU A 184 -14.94 -11.65 22.89
CA LEU A 184 -15.91 -11.85 21.82
C LEU A 184 -15.85 -13.27 21.25
N LEU A 185 -14.65 -13.74 20.93
CA LEU A 185 -14.49 -15.10 20.43
C LEU A 185 -15.08 -16.08 21.45
N ARG A 186 -14.79 -15.92 22.74
CA ARG A 186 -15.38 -16.75 23.81
C ARG A 186 -16.91 -16.66 23.83
N ASP A 187 -17.50 -15.46 23.75
CA ASP A 187 -18.96 -15.29 23.80
C ASP A 187 -19.65 -15.92 22.59
N LEU A 188 -19.09 -15.74 21.39
CA LEU A 188 -19.55 -16.40 20.17
C LEU A 188 -19.46 -17.92 20.29
N LEU A 189 -18.33 -18.46 20.75
CA LEU A 189 -18.15 -19.90 20.92
C LEU A 189 -19.12 -20.50 21.95
N GLN A 190 -19.50 -19.75 22.98
CA GLN A 190 -20.39 -20.21 24.05
C GLN A 190 -21.88 -20.09 23.74
N ARG A 191 -22.30 -19.00 23.09
CA ARG A 191 -23.73 -18.65 22.99
C ARG A 191 -24.29 -18.62 21.57
N ARG A 192 -23.44 -18.52 20.54
CA ARG A 192 -23.80 -18.21 19.13
C ARG A 192 -25.26 -18.46 18.78
N TYR A 193 -25.92 -17.43 18.30
CA TYR A 193 -27.23 -17.55 17.70
C TYR A 193 -27.04 -17.60 16.20
N ILE A 194 -27.62 -18.60 15.55
CA ILE A 194 -27.45 -18.77 14.11
C ILE A 194 -28.84 -18.88 13.48
N ALA A 195 -29.07 -18.04 12.48
CA ALA A 195 -30.23 -18.14 11.59
C ALA A 195 -29.72 -18.50 10.19
N THR A 196 -30.44 -19.37 9.50
CA THR A 196 -30.09 -19.85 8.16
C THR A 196 -31.31 -19.86 7.27
N ARG A 197 -31.14 -19.45 6.01
CA ARG A 197 -32.20 -19.51 5.00
C ARG A 197 -31.60 -19.91 3.65
N SER A 198 -32.26 -20.82 2.94
CA SER A 198 -31.96 -21.05 1.52
C SER A 198 -33.02 -20.35 0.68
N THR A 199 -32.59 -19.67 -0.38
CA THR A 199 -33.46 -18.96 -1.34
C THR A 199 -32.91 -19.07 -2.76
N SER A 200 -33.74 -18.75 -3.75
CA SER A 200 -33.38 -18.80 -5.16
C SER A 200 -33.31 -17.39 -5.74
N LEU A 201 -32.13 -17.00 -6.21
CA LEU A 201 -31.89 -15.75 -6.92
C LEU A 201 -32.14 -15.92 -8.43
N PRO A 202 -32.61 -14.87 -9.15
CA PRO A 202 -32.97 -14.96 -10.56
C PRO A 202 -31.88 -15.50 -11.50
N LEU A 203 -30.61 -15.19 -11.24
CA LEU A 203 -29.47 -15.52 -12.11
C LEU A 203 -28.52 -16.54 -11.45
N ALA A 204 -28.18 -16.41 -10.17
CA ALA A 204 -27.28 -17.36 -9.48
C ALA A 204 -27.96 -18.69 -9.10
N GLY A 205 -29.29 -18.73 -9.03
CA GLY A 205 -30.02 -19.91 -8.55
C GLY A 205 -30.00 -20.03 -7.03
N GLU A 206 -29.83 -21.25 -6.51
CA GLU A 206 -29.91 -21.52 -5.07
C GLU A 206 -28.72 -20.91 -4.30
N VAL A 207 -29.02 -20.10 -3.29
CA VAL A 207 -28.06 -19.52 -2.35
C VAL A 207 -28.47 -19.78 -0.91
N SER A 208 -27.49 -19.83 0.00
CA SER A 208 -27.67 -19.98 1.43
C SER A 208 -27.24 -18.73 2.18
N LEU A 209 -28.09 -18.24 3.05
CA LEU A 209 -27.86 -17.08 3.92
C LEU A 209 -27.55 -17.58 5.33
N TYR A 210 -26.45 -17.10 5.90
CA TYR A 210 -25.99 -17.43 7.25
C TYR A 210 -25.86 -16.16 8.08
N LEU A 211 -26.65 -16.05 9.15
CA LEU A 211 -26.55 -14.96 10.13
C LEU A 211 -26.04 -15.51 11.46
N VAL A 212 -24.83 -15.13 11.84
CA VAL A 212 -24.19 -15.51 13.11
C VAL A 212 -24.23 -14.32 14.06
N GLN A 213 -24.69 -14.52 15.29
CA GLN A 213 -24.86 -13.45 16.27
C GLN A 213 -24.27 -13.82 17.64
N ASN A 214 -23.77 -12.81 18.37
CA ASN A 214 -23.24 -12.97 19.73
C ASN A 214 -24.31 -12.79 20.84
N SER A 215 -25.53 -12.39 20.49
CA SER A 215 -26.67 -12.21 21.41
C SER A 215 -27.99 -12.54 20.71
N PRO A 216 -29.05 -12.95 21.44
CA PRO A 216 -30.34 -13.26 20.83
C PRO A 216 -31.07 -11.97 20.42
N ILE A 217 -31.52 -11.92 19.17
CA ILE A 217 -32.25 -10.79 18.59
C ILE A 217 -33.60 -11.29 18.04
N PRO A 218 -34.73 -10.58 18.29
CA PRO A 218 -36.05 -10.98 17.78
C PRO A 218 -36.25 -10.82 16.26
N ASP A 219 -35.37 -10.09 15.57
CA ASP A 219 -35.55 -9.65 14.18
C ASP A 219 -34.62 -10.34 13.15
N SER A 220 -34.07 -11.54 13.47
CA SER A 220 -33.17 -12.26 12.56
C SER A 220 -33.78 -12.53 11.19
N GLU A 221 -35.10 -12.73 11.10
CA GLU A 221 -35.79 -12.89 9.82
C GLU A 221 -35.79 -11.61 8.98
N ALA A 222 -36.00 -10.43 9.60
CA ALA A 222 -35.97 -9.16 8.88
C ALA A 222 -34.57 -8.82 8.35
N ILE A 223 -33.52 -9.22 9.08
CA ILE A 223 -32.13 -9.10 8.62
C ILE A 223 -31.90 -10.00 7.40
N LEU A 224 -32.34 -11.25 7.47
CA LEU A 224 -32.24 -12.18 6.34
C LEU A 224 -33.07 -11.70 5.14
N ASP A 225 -34.27 -11.14 5.36
CA ASP A 225 -35.11 -10.52 4.33
C ASP A 225 -34.36 -9.38 3.63
N ARG A 226 -33.65 -8.54 4.39
CA ARG A 226 -32.90 -7.40 3.82
C ARG A 226 -31.65 -7.85 3.03
N ILE A 227 -30.94 -8.87 3.51
CA ILE A 227 -29.83 -9.49 2.73
C ILE A 227 -30.37 -10.06 1.42
N GLU A 228 -31.45 -10.84 1.49
CA GLU A 228 -32.09 -11.47 0.33
C GLU A 228 -32.59 -10.42 -0.69
N ALA A 229 -33.24 -9.36 -0.21
CA ALA A 229 -33.74 -8.27 -1.04
C ALA A 229 -32.59 -7.52 -1.73
N THR A 230 -31.49 -7.25 -1.01
CA THR A 230 -30.31 -6.60 -1.61
C THR A 230 -29.68 -7.49 -2.67
N ALA A 231 -29.48 -8.78 -2.39
CA ALA A 231 -28.88 -9.72 -3.33
C ALA A 231 -29.71 -9.83 -4.63
N ARG A 232 -31.03 -9.90 -4.50
CA ARG A 232 -31.96 -9.92 -5.63
C ARG A 232 -31.94 -8.62 -6.42
N LEU A 233 -32.01 -7.47 -5.74
CA LEU A 233 -31.95 -6.16 -6.37
C LEU A 233 -30.67 -6.01 -7.19
N MET A 234 -29.53 -6.39 -6.61
CA MET A 234 -28.23 -6.28 -7.26
C MET A 234 -28.12 -7.18 -8.50
N GLU A 235 -28.61 -8.42 -8.44
CA GLU A 235 -28.64 -9.29 -9.64
C GLU A 235 -29.46 -8.68 -10.78
N GLU A 236 -30.64 -8.14 -10.45
CA GLU A 236 -31.54 -7.54 -11.42
C GLU A 236 -30.98 -6.22 -11.97
N TRP A 237 -30.41 -5.39 -11.10
CA TRP A 237 -29.91 -4.05 -11.45
C TRP A 237 -28.61 -4.11 -12.27
N LEU A 238 -27.69 -5.01 -11.92
CA LEU A 238 -26.41 -5.19 -12.61
C LEU A 238 -26.48 -6.18 -13.78
N ALA A 239 -27.59 -6.91 -13.92
CA ALA A 239 -27.75 -8.00 -14.89
C ALA A 239 -26.59 -9.03 -14.81
N ALA A 240 -26.15 -9.35 -13.60
CA ALA A 240 -25.05 -10.27 -13.32
C ALA A 240 -25.44 -11.24 -12.19
N PRO A 241 -25.06 -12.53 -12.24
CA PRO A 241 -25.35 -13.48 -11.16
C PRO A 241 -24.61 -13.11 -9.88
N PHE A 242 -25.23 -13.39 -8.73
CA PHE A 242 -24.63 -13.15 -7.43
C PHE A 242 -23.31 -13.92 -7.30
N PRO A 243 -22.23 -13.30 -6.78
CA PRO A 243 -20.89 -13.85 -6.98
C PRO A 243 -20.58 -15.14 -6.19
N THR A 244 -21.43 -15.51 -5.23
CA THR A 244 -21.27 -16.69 -4.37
C THR A 244 -22.59 -17.36 -4.05
N THR A 245 -22.54 -18.63 -3.65
CA THR A 245 -23.68 -19.42 -3.18
C THR A 245 -23.96 -19.24 -1.69
N ASP A 246 -23.04 -18.62 -0.94
CA ASP A 246 -23.11 -18.53 0.52
C ASP A 246 -22.90 -17.08 0.97
N ILE A 247 -23.96 -16.45 1.49
CA ILE A 247 -23.92 -15.08 2.01
C ILE A 247 -23.85 -15.14 3.53
N ILE A 248 -22.72 -14.72 4.09
CA ILE A 248 -22.41 -14.93 5.52
C ILE A 248 -22.28 -13.57 6.22
N LEU A 249 -23.05 -13.36 7.29
CA LEU A 249 -23.00 -12.16 8.13
C LEU A 249 -22.70 -12.53 9.59
N LEU A 250 -21.62 -11.94 10.15
CA LEU A 250 -21.40 -11.86 11.59
C LEU A 250 -21.97 -10.55 12.15
N LEU A 251 -22.95 -10.63 13.03
CA LEU A 251 -23.53 -9.48 13.71
C LEU A 251 -23.16 -9.47 15.20
N GLY A 252 -22.37 -8.48 15.61
CA GLY A 252 -21.98 -8.26 17.01
C GLY A 252 -22.78 -7.14 17.68
N ASP A 253 -23.01 -7.22 18.99
CA ASP A 253 -23.62 -6.13 19.79
C ASP A 253 -22.57 -5.17 20.38
N ALA A 254 -22.76 -3.85 20.22
CA ALA A 254 -21.91 -2.78 20.75
C ALA A 254 -21.88 -2.69 22.29
N THR A 255 -22.82 -3.35 22.99
CA THR A 255 -22.82 -3.40 24.47
C THR A 255 -21.65 -4.20 25.06
N ALA A 256 -20.98 -5.03 24.26
CA ALA A 256 -19.66 -5.54 24.61
C ALA A 256 -18.63 -4.43 24.35
N VAL A 257 -18.41 -3.63 25.39
CA VAL A 257 -17.31 -2.67 25.54
C VAL A 257 -16.05 -3.26 24.87
N ASP A 258 -15.40 -2.48 23.99
CA ASP A 258 -14.17 -2.83 23.24
C ASP A 258 -14.30 -3.45 21.82
N TYR A 259 -15.37 -3.13 21.09
CA TYR A 259 -15.26 -3.07 19.62
C TYR A 259 -14.74 -1.69 19.23
N GLY A 260 -13.41 -1.56 19.07
CA GLY A 260 -12.85 -0.38 18.43
C GLY A 260 -13.58 -0.09 17.13
N ILE A 261 -14.36 1.00 17.11
CA ILE A 261 -14.91 1.76 15.97
C ILE A 261 -14.93 1.01 14.62
N TYR A 262 -15.63 -0.13 14.52
CA TYR A 262 -15.90 -0.77 13.23
C TYR A 262 -17.41 -0.78 13.00
N ARG A 263 -17.89 0.14 12.15
CA ARG A 263 -19.32 0.24 11.77
C ARG A 263 -19.73 -1.00 10.97
N GLY A 264 -18.97 -1.38 9.95
CA GLY A 264 -19.17 -2.58 9.14
C GLY A 264 -17.88 -2.97 8.42
N GLY A 265 -17.87 -4.11 7.75
CA GLY A 265 -16.81 -4.46 6.80
C GLY A 265 -17.06 -5.77 6.07
N HIS A 266 -16.72 -5.77 4.78
CA HIS A 266 -16.74 -6.92 3.89
C HIS A 266 -15.34 -7.52 3.71
N PHE A 267 -15.23 -8.84 3.78
CA PHE A 267 -13.96 -9.58 3.72
C PHE A 267 -13.82 -10.48 2.48
N GLY A 268 -14.65 -10.24 1.46
CA GLY A 268 -14.68 -10.98 0.21
C GLY A 268 -15.63 -12.17 0.21
N SER A 269 -15.66 -12.92 1.32
CA SER A 269 -16.52 -14.09 1.49
C SER A 269 -17.63 -13.91 2.52
N HIS A 270 -17.50 -12.91 3.38
CA HIS A 270 -18.44 -12.65 4.47
C HIS A 270 -18.39 -11.18 4.89
N MET A 271 -19.46 -10.78 5.55
CA MET A 271 -19.67 -9.46 6.12
C MET A 271 -19.59 -9.52 7.65
N ARG A 272 -19.19 -8.40 8.25
CA ARG A 272 -19.25 -8.20 9.71
C ARG A 272 -19.86 -6.84 10.02
N LEU A 273 -20.89 -6.84 10.85
CA LEU A 273 -21.59 -5.63 11.28
C LEU A 273 -21.62 -5.53 12.80
N THR A 274 -21.60 -4.29 13.29
CA THR A 274 -21.80 -4.00 14.72
C THR A 274 -23.15 -3.35 14.94
N ARG A 275 -24.04 -4.01 15.67
CA ARG A 275 -25.33 -3.46 16.12
C ARG A 275 -25.12 -2.45 17.25
N TYR A 276 -25.72 -1.29 17.11
CA TYR A 276 -25.80 -0.26 18.14
C TYR A 276 -27.17 -0.25 18.83
N GLU A 277 -27.28 0.46 19.97
CA GLU A 277 -28.54 0.70 20.68
C GLU A 277 -29.65 1.24 19.76
N TYR A 278 -29.25 1.89 18.67
CA TYR A 278 -30.12 2.59 17.73
C TYR A 278 -30.31 1.86 16.38
N GLY A 279 -29.59 0.76 16.09
CA GLY A 279 -29.79 0.01 14.84
C GLY A 279 -28.59 -0.79 14.36
N VAL A 280 -28.73 -1.43 13.19
CA VAL A 280 -27.63 -2.13 12.50
C VAL A 280 -27.14 -1.24 11.34
N PRO A 281 -25.83 -0.98 11.21
CA PRO A 281 -25.26 -0.30 10.04
C PRO A 281 -25.56 -1.03 8.74
N SER A 282 -25.45 -0.32 7.61
CA SER A 282 -26.01 -0.69 6.31
C SER A 282 -25.72 -2.11 5.84
N ILE A 283 -26.67 -3.01 6.04
CA ILE A 283 -26.68 -4.36 5.46
C ILE A 283 -26.59 -4.29 3.92
N PRO A 284 -27.32 -3.39 3.24
CA PRO A 284 -27.24 -3.29 1.79
C PRO A 284 -25.84 -2.89 1.30
N HIS A 285 -25.20 -1.92 1.96
CA HIS A 285 -23.85 -1.47 1.65
C HIS A 285 -22.84 -2.63 1.67
N GLU A 286 -22.78 -3.35 2.78
CA GLU A 286 -21.84 -4.49 2.90
C GLU A 286 -22.18 -5.63 1.94
N THR A 287 -23.46 -5.82 1.62
CA THR A 287 -23.89 -6.82 0.64
C THR A 287 -23.50 -6.41 -0.78
N ALA A 288 -23.50 -5.11 -1.09
CA ALA A 288 -23.09 -4.58 -2.37
C ALA A 288 -21.61 -4.85 -2.67
N HIS A 289 -20.77 -4.91 -1.63
CA HIS A 289 -19.36 -5.27 -1.75
C HIS A 289 -19.09 -6.71 -2.21
N TYR A 290 -20.09 -7.58 -2.36
CA TYR A 290 -19.90 -8.81 -3.14
C TYR A 290 -19.60 -8.47 -4.61
N TYR A 291 -20.24 -7.43 -5.17
CA TYR A 291 -20.00 -6.93 -6.53
C TYR A 291 -18.94 -5.84 -6.59
N PHE A 292 -19.04 -4.84 -5.71
CA PHE A 292 -18.19 -3.66 -5.71
C PHE A 292 -16.99 -3.88 -4.78
N GLN A 293 -15.91 -4.45 -5.33
CA GLN A 293 -14.64 -4.58 -4.61
C GLN A 293 -13.60 -3.68 -5.26
N GLY A 294 -12.77 -3.04 -4.44
CA GLY A 294 -11.77 -2.11 -4.92
C GLY A 294 -10.92 -1.55 -3.78
N VAL A 295 -9.77 -1.01 -4.14
CA VAL A 295 -8.76 -0.46 -3.23
C VAL A 295 -8.06 0.70 -3.94
N GLY A 296 -7.30 1.51 -3.20
CA GLY A 296 -6.58 2.62 -3.82
C GLY A 296 -7.53 3.61 -4.52
N GLU A 297 -7.29 3.87 -5.80
CA GLU A 297 -7.90 4.97 -6.58
C GLU A 297 -9.34 4.72 -7.02
N THR A 298 -9.84 3.48 -6.90
CA THR A 298 -11.25 3.16 -7.17
C THR A 298 -12.12 3.16 -5.91
N ARG A 299 -11.53 3.43 -4.74
CA ARG A 299 -12.23 3.31 -3.46
C ARG A 299 -13.47 4.21 -3.40
N TRP A 300 -13.36 5.45 -3.86
CA TRP A 300 -14.51 6.36 -3.92
C TRP A 300 -15.68 5.80 -4.73
N PHE A 301 -15.39 5.10 -5.82
CA PHE A 301 -16.41 4.57 -6.72
C PHE A 301 -17.09 3.34 -6.10
N VAL A 302 -16.31 2.42 -5.53
CA VAL A 302 -16.86 1.18 -4.95
C VAL A 302 -17.61 1.43 -3.64
N GLU A 303 -17.10 2.31 -2.77
CA GLU A 303 -17.78 2.71 -1.52
C GLU A 303 -19.02 3.55 -1.88
N GLY A 304 -18.91 4.47 -2.84
CA GLY A 304 -20.04 5.26 -3.32
C GLY A 304 -21.15 4.41 -3.95
N ALA A 305 -20.80 3.36 -4.70
CA ALA A 305 -21.77 2.44 -5.30
C ALA A 305 -22.45 1.57 -4.24
N ALA A 306 -21.72 1.18 -3.19
CA ALA A 306 -22.28 0.49 -2.05
C ALA A 306 -23.27 1.38 -1.26
N GLU A 307 -22.96 2.67 -1.05
CA GLU A 307 -23.88 3.62 -0.43
C GLU A 307 -25.12 3.88 -1.29
N LEU A 308 -24.96 4.08 -2.61
CA LEU A 308 -26.10 4.25 -3.51
C LEU A 308 -27.03 3.03 -3.50
N THR A 309 -26.47 1.82 -3.35
CA THR A 309 -27.25 0.57 -3.29
C THR A 309 -28.21 0.57 -2.11
N GLU A 310 -27.81 1.11 -0.95
CA GLU A 310 -28.70 1.23 0.21
C GLU A 310 -29.89 2.14 -0.10
N ARG A 311 -29.65 3.33 -0.64
CA ARG A 311 -30.72 4.26 -1.00
C ARG A 311 -31.66 3.68 -2.05
N TYR A 312 -31.09 3.04 -3.08
CA TYR A 312 -31.89 2.46 -4.14
C TYR A 312 -32.74 1.29 -3.64
N LEU A 313 -32.23 0.48 -2.71
CA LEU A 313 -33.02 -0.57 -2.07
C LEU A 313 -34.15 0.00 -1.22
N ASP A 314 -33.87 1.01 -0.40
CA ASP A 314 -34.86 1.59 0.52
C ASP A 314 -36.02 2.26 -0.24
N ASP A 315 -35.76 2.80 -1.44
CA ASP A 315 -36.81 3.28 -2.36
C ASP A 315 -37.57 2.13 -3.04
N ALA A 316 -36.90 1.02 -3.35
CA ALA A 316 -37.48 -0.11 -4.09
C ALA A 316 -38.26 -1.10 -3.19
N VAL A 317 -37.89 -1.23 -1.93
CA VAL A 317 -38.35 -2.30 -1.03
C VAL A 317 -38.60 -1.77 0.39
N ASP A 318 -39.83 -1.90 0.86
CA ASP A 318 -40.23 -1.53 2.23
C ASP A 318 -39.86 -2.63 3.25
N ILE A 319 -38.56 -2.82 3.51
CA ILE A 319 -38.03 -3.68 4.58
C ILE A 319 -37.34 -2.82 5.64
N SER A 320 -38.11 -2.37 6.61
CA SER A 320 -37.56 -1.68 7.78
C SER A 320 -36.89 -2.67 8.74
N VAL A 321 -35.57 -2.80 8.66
CA VAL A 321 -34.78 -3.20 9.83
C VAL A 321 -34.60 -1.94 10.67
N TYR A 322 -34.59 -2.00 12.01
CA TYR A 322 -34.33 -0.82 12.84
C TYR A 322 -32.98 -0.20 12.44
N VAL A 323 -33.04 0.82 11.59
CA VAL A 323 -31.93 1.67 11.14
C VAL A 323 -32.18 3.02 11.76
N VAL A 324 -31.16 3.56 12.42
CA VAL A 324 -31.11 4.98 12.70
C VAL A 324 -30.17 5.56 11.67
N ASP A 325 -30.76 6.37 10.78
CA ASP A 325 -30.03 7.40 10.03
C ASP A 325 -29.07 8.06 11.02
N GLY A 326 -27.78 8.07 10.69
CA GLY A 326 -26.79 8.70 11.55
C GLY A 326 -27.24 10.13 11.91
N PRO A 327 -26.88 10.66 13.08
CA PRO A 327 -27.25 12.03 13.45
C PRO A 327 -26.56 13.01 12.49
N GLY A 328 -27.22 13.33 11.37
CA GLY A 328 -26.68 14.14 10.27
C GLY A 328 -27.55 14.20 9.01
N ASP A 329 -28.26 13.12 8.66
CA ASP A 329 -28.92 13.00 7.35
C ASP A 329 -30.39 13.46 7.40
N GLY A 330 -30.59 14.77 7.48
CA GLY A 330 -31.85 15.35 7.00
C GLY A 330 -31.90 15.32 5.48
N PRO A 331 -33.08 15.24 4.83
CA PRO A 331 -33.17 15.31 3.38
C PRO A 331 -32.51 16.61 2.90
N ALA A 332 -31.39 16.49 2.20
CA ALA A 332 -30.76 17.62 1.55
C ALA A 332 -31.72 18.15 0.46
N PRO A 333 -31.81 19.47 0.25
CA PRO A 333 -32.54 20.01 -0.89
C PRO A 333 -31.94 19.46 -2.20
N GLU A 334 -32.80 19.15 -3.19
CA GLU A 334 -32.53 18.52 -4.51
C GLU A 334 -31.33 19.06 -5.32
N GLU A 335 -30.65 20.12 -4.89
CA GLU A 335 -29.57 20.80 -5.63
C GLU A 335 -28.26 20.98 -4.81
N ALA A 336 -28.16 20.48 -3.58
CA ALA A 336 -26.97 20.63 -2.74
C ALA A 336 -26.32 19.29 -2.36
N PRO A 337 -24.98 19.18 -2.30
CA PRO A 337 -24.32 17.99 -1.79
C PRO A 337 -24.74 17.73 -0.33
N PRO A 338 -24.74 16.47 0.16
CA PRO A 338 -25.03 16.18 1.55
C PRO A 338 -24.07 16.96 2.48
N PRO A 339 -24.48 17.31 3.71
CA PRO A 339 -23.68 18.15 4.62
C PRO A 339 -22.24 17.67 4.81
N HIS A 340 -22.04 16.34 4.77
CA HIS A 340 -20.72 15.70 4.83
C HIS A 340 -19.90 15.94 3.57
N ALA A 341 -20.47 15.78 2.36
CA ALA A 341 -19.80 16.16 1.11
C ALA A 341 -19.50 17.67 1.06
N VAL A 342 -20.41 18.53 1.54
CA VAL A 342 -20.18 19.98 1.63
C VAL A 342 -19.03 20.30 2.60
N SER A 343 -18.93 19.60 3.74
CA SER A 343 -17.80 19.74 4.67
C SER A 343 -16.49 19.27 4.02
N CYS A 344 -16.49 18.17 3.25
CA CYS A 344 -15.32 17.75 2.48
C CYS A 344 -14.90 18.80 1.42
N LEU A 345 -15.86 19.42 0.74
CA LEU A 345 -15.60 20.47 -0.26
C LEU A 345 -15.09 21.79 0.35
N ILE A 346 -15.53 22.14 1.57
CA ILE A 346 -15.25 23.43 2.22
C ILE A 346 -14.07 23.36 3.19
N ASP A 347 -14.01 22.33 4.04
CA ASP A 347 -13.04 22.23 5.15
C ASP A 347 -11.72 21.56 4.73
N ASP A 348 -11.78 20.59 3.79
CA ASP A 348 -10.60 19.84 3.33
C ASP A 348 -10.00 20.40 2.03
N GLY A 349 -10.67 21.35 1.38
CA GLY A 349 -10.23 21.95 0.11
C GLY A 349 -10.39 21.03 -1.11
N ALA A 350 -11.03 19.86 -0.94
CA ALA A 350 -11.32 18.93 -2.02
C ALA A 350 -12.29 19.55 -3.02
N GLN A 351 -11.79 20.04 -4.16
CA GLN A 351 -12.65 20.60 -5.20
C GLN A 351 -13.29 19.51 -6.09
N ASN A 352 -12.79 18.28 -6.03
CA ASN A 352 -13.20 17.14 -6.83
C ASN A 352 -12.65 15.82 -6.24
N ILE A 353 -13.08 14.69 -6.81
CA ILE A 353 -12.70 13.34 -6.37
C ILE A 353 -11.19 13.07 -6.51
N ARG A 354 -10.54 13.66 -7.52
CA ARG A 354 -9.09 13.57 -7.75
C ARG A 354 -8.26 14.36 -6.71
N HIS A 355 -8.76 15.50 -6.23
CA HIS A 355 -8.14 16.27 -5.16
C HIS A 355 -8.10 15.47 -3.85
N PHE A 356 -9.12 14.62 -3.64
CA PHE A 356 -9.28 13.84 -2.44
C PHE A 356 -8.29 12.66 -2.35
N ASP A 357 -8.15 11.86 -3.42
CA ASP A 357 -7.19 10.74 -3.48
C ASP A 357 -5.73 11.20 -3.26
N SER A 358 -5.41 12.43 -3.66
CA SER A 358 -4.07 13.01 -3.47
C SER A 358 -3.80 13.54 -2.06
N MET A 359 -4.84 13.96 -1.30
CA MET A 359 -4.69 14.61 0.02
C MET A 359 -4.95 13.68 1.21
N ALA A 360 -5.69 12.59 1.02
CA ALA A 360 -6.04 11.63 2.08
C ALA A 360 -4.81 11.02 2.78
N HIS A 361 -3.64 11.06 2.15
CA HIS A 361 -2.41 10.52 2.70
C HIS A 361 -1.57 11.51 3.54
N GLU A 362 -1.59 12.81 3.22
CA GLU A 362 -0.59 13.75 3.77
C GLU A 362 -1.03 14.53 5.02
N ARG A 363 -2.32 14.83 5.22
CA ARG A 363 -2.74 15.79 6.28
C ARG A 363 -3.50 15.22 7.46
N HIS A 364 -4.35 14.20 7.26
CA HIS A 364 -5.29 13.77 8.29
C HIS A 364 -5.36 12.26 8.31
N GLY A 365 -4.52 11.62 9.13
CA GLY A 365 -4.44 10.16 9.18
C GLY A 365 -5.81 9.48 9.23
N VAL A 366 -5.99 8.46 8.37
CA VAL A 366 -7.05 7.42 8.23
C VAL A 366 -8.53 7.83 8.44
N LEU A 367 -8.90 8.50 9.54
CA LEU A 367 -10.29 8.61 9.99
C LEU A 367 -11.15 9.68 9.29
N ILE A 368 -10.56 10.75 8.75
CA ILE A 368 -11.31 11.79 8.00
C ILE A 368 -11.27 11.49 6.49
N GLY A 369 -10.17 10.88 6.02
CA GLY A 369 -10.02 10.38 4.65
C GLY A 369 -10.99 9.26 4.25
N ASP A 370 -11.55 8.52 5.22
CA ASP A 370 -12.54 7.49 4.88
C ASP A 370 -13.90 8.14 4.56
N TYR A 371 -14.54 8.91 5.43
CA TYR A 371 -15.92 9.41 5.23
C TYR A 371 -16.17 10.19 3.93
N CYS A 372 -15.22 11.02 3.50
CA CYS A 372 -15.37 11.79 2.27
C CYS A 372 -15.30 10.93 0.99
N THR A 373 -14.61 9.78 1.05
CA THR A 373 -14.58 8.77 -0.03
C THR A 373 -15.99 8.26 -0.33
N TYR A 374 -16.72 7.92 0.73
CA TYR A 374 -18.10 7.42 0.66
C TYR A 374 -19.03 8.52 0.13
N SER A 375 -19.00 9.70 0.76
CA SER A 375 -19.95 10.78 0.45
C SER A 375 -19.78 11.39 -0.94
N LEU A 376 -18.55 11.51 -1.47
CA LEU A 376 -18.33 12.07 -2.81
C LEU A 376 -18.69 11.06 -3.91
N GLY A 377 -18.37 9.78 -3.71
CA GLY A 377 -18.74 8.73 -4.65
C GLY A 377 -20.25 8.51 -4.71
N GLU A 378 -20.92 8.47 -3.57
CA GLU A 378 -22.38 8.38 -3.47
C GLU A 378 -23.04 9.55 -4.19
N TRP A 379 -22.58 10.78 -3.92
CA TRP A 379 -23.10 11.99 -4.55
C TRP A 379 -23.01 11.91 -6.08
N PHE A 380 -21.85 11.54 -6.61
CA PHE A 380 -21.65 11.40 -8.05
C PHE A 380 -22.57 10.36 -8.68
N LEU A 381 -22.62 9.16 -8.10
CA LEU A 381 -23.44 8.08 -8.64
C LEU A 381 -24.93 8.39 -8.53
N THR A 382 -25.36 9.15 -7.52
CA THR A 382 -26.72 9.70 -7.43
C THR A 382 -27.00 10.69 -8.56
N HIS A 383 -26.06 11.59 -8.89
CA HIS A 383 -26.25 12.53 -10.00
C HIS A 383 -26.26 11.83 -11.36
N LEU A 384 -25.48 10.77 -11.52
CA LEU A 384 -25.59 9.90 -12.69
C LEU A 384 -26.94 9.17 -12.70
N PHE A 385 -27.37 8.62 -11.56
CA PHE A 385 -28.66 7.97 -11.43
C PHE A 385 -29.79 8.88 -11.91
N ASP A 386 -29.77 10.16 -11.52
CA ASP A 386 -30.74 11.17 -11.97
C ASP A 386 -30.59 11.55 -13.44
N ALA A 387 -29.34 11.64 -13.94
CA ALA A 387 -29.04 12.10 -15.30
C ALA A 387 -29.32 11.05 -16.38
N ILE A 388 -28.99 9.78 -16.12
CA ILE A 388 -29.08 8.69 -17.11
C ILE A 388 -30.15 7.64 -16.75
N GLY A 389 -30.68 7.68 -15.53
CA GLY A 389 -31.70 6.76 -15.02
C GLY A 389 -31.11 5.49 -14.39
N PRO A 390 -31.88 4.81 -13.52
CA PRO A 390 -31.46 3.58 -12.82
C PRO A 390 -31.04 2.46 -13.76
N GLU A 391 -31.77 2.27 -14.86
CA GLU A 391 -31.53 1.17 -15.81
C GLU A 391 -30.17 1.33 -16.51
N ALA A 392 -29.87 2.54 -16.99
CA ALA A 392 -28.60 2.82 -17.67
C ALA A 392 -27.42 2.80 -16.69
N LEU A 393 -27.58 3.36 -15.49
CA LEU A 393 -26.54 3.30 -14.47
C LEU A 393 -26.27 1.86 -14.03
N GLY A 394 -27.31 1.07 -13.77
CA GLY A 394 -27.19 -0.35 -13.39
C GLY A 394 -26.47 -1.17 -14.45
N ALA A 395 -26.85 -1.00 -15.72
CA ALA A 395 -26.15 -1.64 -16.84
C ALA A 395 -24.67 -1.22 -16.92
N GLY A 396 -24.35 0.06 -16.70
CA GLY A 396 -22.98 0.56 -16.65
C GLY A 396 -22.15 -0.02 -15.50
N LEU A 397 -22.73 -0.09 -14.30
CA LEU A 397 -22.14 -0.74 -13.12
C LEU A 397 -21.94 -2.25 -13.35
N GLY A 398 -22.90 -2.90 -14.02
CA GLY A 398 -22.81 -4.31 -14.43
C GLY A 398 -21.69 -4.56 -15.44
N HIS A 399 -21.53 -3.68 -16.43
CA HIS A 399 -20.41 -3.72 -17.37
C HIS A 399 -19.07 -3.56 -16.66
N TRP A 400 -18.98 -2.61 -15.72
CA TRP A 400 -17.80 -2.44 -14.90
C TRP A 400 -17.49 -3.72 -14.12
N TYR A 401 -18.47 -4.30 -13.41
CA TYR A 401 -18.32 -5.55 -12.67
C TYR A 401 -17.82 -6.71 -13.56
N GLN A 402 -18.38 -6.87 -14.75
CA GLN A 402 -17.97 -7.91 -15.70
C GLN A 402 -16.56 -7.68 -16.25
N GLN A 403 -16.20 -6.42 -16.52
CA GLN A 403 -14.86 -6.06 -16.94
C GLN A 403 -13.84 -6.34 -15.83
N GLN A 404 -14.20 -6.07 -14.58
CA GLN A 404 -13.37 -6.44 -13.43
C GLN A 404 -13.16 -7.94 -13.31
N GLU A 405 -14.20 -8.77 -13.50
CA GLU A 405 -14.04 -10.23 -13.53
C GLU A 405 -13.13 -10.68 -14.69
N SER A 406 -13.28 -10.10 -15.87
CA SER A 406 -12.43 -10.42 -17.03
C SER A 406 -10.97 -10.03 -16.83
N LEU A 407 -10.72 -8.87 -16.20
CA LEU A 407 -9.37 -8.42 -15.85
C LEU A 407 -8.76 -9.33 -14.77
N ALA A 408 -9.54 -9.70 -13.76
CA ALA A 408 -9.11 -10.65 -12.74
C ALA A 408 -8.71 -12.01 -13.34
N GLU A 409 -9.49 -12.54 -14.29
CA GLU A 409 -9.16 -13.77 -15.03
C GLU A 409 -7.89 -13.61 -15.89
N THR A 410 -7.72 -12.46 -16.54
CA THR A 410 -6.60 -12.21 -17.46
C THR A 410 -5.27 -12.05 -16.72
N PHE A 411 -5.29 -11.33 -15.60
CA PHE A 411 -4.10 -11.00 -14.81
C PHE A 411 -3.91 -11.91 -13.59
N GLY A 412 -4.78 -12.91 -13.42
CA GLY A 412 -4.73 -13.86 -12.31
C GLY A 412 -4.85 -13.17 -10.94
N GLN A 413 -5.66 -12.12 -10.81
CA GLN A 413 -5.87 -11.40 -9.55
C GLN A 413 -7.08 -11.98 -8.81
N SER A 414 -7.06 -11.94 -7.48
CA SER A 414 -8.15 -12.51 -6.70
C SER A 414 -9.43 -11.71 -6.77
N ARG A 415 -10.58 -12.39 -6.57
CA ARG A 415 -11.89 -11.74 -6.47
C ARG A 415 -11.94 -10.67 -5.37
N THR A 416 -11.10 -10.86 -4.35
CA THR A 416 -10.92 -10.00 -3.16
C THR A 416 -10.16 -8.70 -3.43
N TRP A 417 -9.44 -8.59 -4.54
CA TRP A 417 -8.62 -7.43 -4.90
C TRP A 417 -8.86 -7.07 -6.36
N ARG A 418 -10.08 -6.62 -6.67
CA ARG A 418 -10.41 -6.08 -7.99
C ARG A 418 -9.77 -4.71 -8.19
N VAL A 419 -9.61 -4.32 -9.46
CA VAL A 419 -8.71 -3.26 -9.96
C VAL A 419 -8.80 -2.01 -9.08
N GLY A 420 -7.68 -1.79 -8.43
CA GLY A 420 -7.47 -0.83 -7.35
C GLY A 420 -6.09 -0.99 -6.74
N LEU A 421 -5.47 -2.16 -6.93
CA LEU A 421 -4.07 -2.41 -6.65
C LEU A 421 -3.47 -3.33 -7.71
N VAL A 422 -3.10 -2.80 -8.88
CA VAL A 422 -1.87 -3.18 -9.61
C VAL A 422 -1.55 -1.99 -10.53
N ASP A 423 -0.86 -0.98 -9.97
CA ASP A 423 -0.24 0.13 -10.72
C ASP A 423 1.20 -0.25 -11.14
N THR A 424 1.48 -1.57 -11.22
CA THR A 424 2.80 -2.12 -11.54
C THR A 424 2.86 -2.81 -12.89
N ASP A 425 1.70 -3.00 -13.55
CA ASP A 425 1.62 -3.60 -14.88
C ASP A 425 1.10 -2.56 -15.89
N PRO A 426 1.95 -2.07 -16.82
CA PRO A 426 1.55 -1.09 -17.83
C PRO A 426 0.51 -1.63 -18.82
N ASP A 427 0.20 -2.93 -18.79
CA ASP A 427 -0.87 -3.52 -19.60
C ASP A 427 -2.26 -3.40 -18.93
N ILE A 428 -2.36 -2.92 -17.68
CA ILE A 428 -3.64 -2.70 -16.97
C ILE A 428 -4.18 -1.29 -17.29
N PRO A 429 -5.40 -1.15 -17.82
CA PRO A 429 -5.97 0.16 -18.16
C PRO A 429 -6.20 1.05 -16.93
N ASN A 430 -6.04 2.36 -17.10
CA ASN A 430 -6.33 3.37 -16.06
C ASN A 430 -7.71 3.11 -15.43
N PRO A 431 -7.82 2.95 -14.09
CA PRO A 431 -9.09 2.60 -13.44
C PRO A 431 -10.22 3.61 -13.64
N GLU A 432 -9.92 4.91 -13.69
CA GLU A 432 -10.93 5.94 -13.99
C GLU A 432 -11.43 5.82 -15.44
N ARG A 433 -10.54 5.49 -16.37
CA ARG A 433 -10.93 5.23 -17.77
C ARG A 433 -11.82 4.00 -17.89
N VAL A 434 -11.52 2.95 -17.14
CA VAL A 434 -12.37 1.74 -17.06
C VAL A 434 -13.76 2.09 -16.53
N ILE A 435 -13.85 2.92 -15.49
CA ILE A 435 -15.14 3.41 -14.95
C ILE A 435 -15.89 4.20 -16.02
N TYR A 436 -15.23 5.16 -16.67
CA TYR A 436 -15.82 5.97 -17.73
C TYR A 436 -16.36 5.12 -18.90
N ASP A 437 -15.51 4.25 -19.44
CA ASP A 437 -15.85 3.42 -20.60
C ASP A 437 -17.00 2.46 -20.25
N SER A 438 -17.01 1.90 -19.03
CA SER A 438 -18.10 1.01 -18.57
C SER A 438 -19.43 1.75 -18.45
N LEU A 439 -19.43 2.92 -17.82
CA LEU A 439 -20.65 3.72 -17.62
C LEU A 439 -21.16 4.26 -18.95
N SER A 440 -20.28 4.86 -19.77
CA SER A 440 -20.64 5.52 -21.04
C SER A 440 -21.27 4.58 -22.06
N GLN A 441 -20.88 3.30 -22.06
CA GLN A 441 -21.45 2.27 -22.94
C GLN A 441 -22.95 2.05 -22.70
N ALA A 442 -23.40 2.21 -21.45
CA ALA A 442 -24.80 2.00 -21.08
C ALA A 442 -25.67 3.27 -21.26
N VAL A 443 -25.07 4.42 -21.56
CA VAL A 443 -25.78 5.71 -21.63
C VAL A 443 -26.62 5.82 -22.91
N PRO A 444 -27.94 6.01 -22.80
CA PRO A 444 -28.80 6.28 -23.94
C PRO A 444 -28.38 7.54 -24.71
N GLU A 445 -28.56 7.56 -26.03
CA GLU A 445 -28.14 8.69 -26.88
C GLU A 445 -28.68 10.06 -26.39
N HIS A 446 -29.92 10.09 -25.90
CA HIS A 446 -30.56 11.31 -25.40
C HIS A 446 -30.01 11.81 -24.05
N ALA A 447 -29.27 10.97 -23.31
CA ALA A 447 -28.72 11.26 -21.99
C ALA A 447 -27.20 11.46 -22.02
N ARG A 448 -26.54 11.31 -23.18
CA ARG A 448 -25.08 11.45 -23.32
C ARG A 448 -24.55 12.81 -22.88
N ASP A 449 -25.22 13.89 -23.27
CA ASP A 449 -24.80 15.25 -22.89
C ASP A 449 -24.90 15.47 -21.36
N ALA A 450 -25.91 14.87 -20.72
CA ALA A 450 -26.09 14.94 -19.28
C ALA A 450 -25.03 14.11 -18.53
N PHE A 451 -24.75 12.89 -19.00
CA PHE A 451 -23.66 12.05 -18.51
C PHE A 451 -22.30 12.76 -18.58
N GLU A 452 -21.96 13.29 -19.75
CA GLU A 452 -20.71 14.02 -20.00
C GLU A 452 -20.57 15.23 -19.08
N LYS A 453 -21.66 15.96 -18.85
CA LYS A 453 -21.67 17.10 -17.95
C LYS A 453 -21.38 16.68 -16.51
N VAL A 454 -22.09 15.69 -15.97
CA VAL A 454 -21.89 15.19 -14.61
C VAL A 454 -20.47 14.64 -14.42
N TYR A 455 -19.98 13.87 -15.39
CA TYR A 455 -18.63 13.32 -15.36
C TYR A 455 -17.56 14.43 -15.35
N ARG A 456 -17.68 15.46 -16.20
CA ARG A 456 -16.72 16.58 -16.25
C ARG A 456 -16.71 17.46 -15.00
N GLU A 457 -17.89 17.72 -14.43
CA GLU A 457 -18.02 18.50 -13.20
C GLU A 457 -17.29 17.80 -12.03
N LEU A 458 -17.35 16.47 -11.97
CA LEU A 458 -16.63 15.70 -10.95
C LEU A 458 -15.10 15.72 -11.16
N HIS A 459 -14.60 15.79 -12.39
CA HIS A 459 -13.15 15.79 -12.67
C HIS A 459 -12.52 17.20 -12.78
N GLY A 460 -13.25 18.26 -12.38
CA GLY A 460 -12.72 19.63 -12.27
C GLY A 460 -12.70 20.45 -13.56
N GLY A 461 -13.43 20.03 -14.61
CA GLY A 461 -13.51 20.76 -15.87
C GLY A 461 -14.50 21.93 -15.83
N VAL A 462 -14.00 23.17 -15.89
CA VAL A 462 -14.85 24.34 -16.19
C VAL A 462 -15.26 24.31 -17.66
N SER A 463 -16.53 24.60 -17.93
CA SER A 463 -17.17 24.66 -19.25
C SER A 463 -16.29 25.23 -20.38
N GLY A 464 -16.01 24.41 -21.40
CA GLY A 464 -15.52 24.87 -22.70
C GLY A 464 -14.74 23.83 -23.50
N GLY A 465 -15.41 23.08 -24.37
CA GLY A 465 -14.80 22.22 -25.40
C GLY A 465 -14.82 20.71 -25.08
N PRO A 466 -14.69 19.81 -26.08
CA PRO A 466 -14.35 18.40 -25.86
C PRO A 466 -13.09 18.33 -24.98
N LEU A 467 -12.97 17.29 -24.15
CA LEU A 467 -11.67 16.94 -23.55
C LEU A 467 -10.69 16.84 -24.73
N ASP A 468 -9.77 17.78 -24.86
CA ASP A 468 -8.78 17.73 -25.93
C ASP A 468 -7.91 16.49 -25.66
N ASP A 469 -8.07 15.47 -26.50
CA ASP A 469 -7.19 14.31 -26.63
C ASP A 469 -5.77 14.81 -26.93
N ILE A 470 -5.03 15.23 -25.91
CA ILE A 470 -3.58 15.25 -25.96
C ILE A 470 -3.15 13.89 -25.39
N PRO A 471 -2.62 12.98 -26.22
CA PRO A 471 -2.06 11.73 -25.71
C PRO A 471 -0.96 12.04 -24.71
N ASP A 472 -0.96 11.34 -23.58
CA ASP A 472 0.10 11.37 -22.56
C ASP A 472 1.48 11.26 -23.24
N ASP A 473 2.32 12.28 -23.02
CA ASP A 473 3.64 12.36 -23.62
C ASP A 473 4.74 11.72 -22.75
N VAL A 474 4.53 11.61 -21.44
CA VAL A 474 5.43 11.01 -20.46
C VAL A 474 4.66 10.39 -19.30
N GLY A 475 4.74 9.06 -19.19
CA GLY A 475 3.93 8.33 -18.22
C GLY A 475 4.04 8.75 -16.74
N ASP A 476 2.89 8.61 -16.08
CA ASP A 476 2.57 9.13 -14.74
C ASP A 476 3.08 8.31 -13.56
N THR A 477 3.96 7.32 -13.78
CA THR A 477 4.42 6.44 -12.71
C THR A 477 5.92 6.19 -12.73
N ILE A 478 6.46 5.77 -11.58
CA ILE A 478 7.86 5.35 -11.43
C ILE A 478 8.20 4.18 -12.39
N GLN A 479 7.20 3.40 -12.79
CA GLN A 479 7.32 2.22 -13.65
C GLN A 479 7.32 2.60 -15.13
N THR A 480 6.48 3.56 -15.53
CA THR A 480 6.44 4.12 -16.89
C THR A 480 7.46 5.24 -17.09
N ALA A 481 8.22 5.57 -16.03
CA ALA A 481 9.19 6.66 -16.01
C ALA A 481 10.15 6.64 -17.21
N SER A 482 10.18 7.77 -17.92
CA SER A 482 11.06 7.96 -19.07
C SER A 482 12.54 8.03 -18.64
N PRO A 483 13.46 7.33 -19.34
CA PRO A 483 14.88 7.45 -19.03
C PRO A 483 15.38 8.88 -19.21
N LEU A 484 16.11 9.39 -18.22
CA LEU A 484 16.72 10.71 -18.22
C LEU A 484 18.23 10.59 -18.00
N SER A 485 19.02 11.26 -18.83
CA SER A 485 20.48 11.38 -18.63
C SER A 485 20.82 12.68 -17.90
N PRO A 486 21.69 12.67 -16.86
CA PRO A 486 22.11 13.91 -16.24
C PRO A 486 22.78 14.87 -17.25
N GLY A 487 22.31 16.12 -17.28
CA GLY A 487 22.70 17.18 -18.22
C GLY A 487 21.80 17.29 -19.46
N GLU A 488 20.87 16.35 -19.66
CA GLU A 488 19.85 16.42 -20.69
C GLU A 488 18.76 17.43 -20.31
N LEU A 489 18.36 18.25 -21.29
CA LEU A 489 17.20 19.13 -21.18
C LEU A 489 15.98 18.38 -21.71
N VAL A 490 14.97 18.23 -20.87
CA VAL A 490 13.71 17.56 -21.20
C VAL A 490 12.60 18.58 -21.32
N GLU A 491 11.75 18.38 -22.33
CA GLU A 491 10.55 19.13 -22.60
C GLU A 491 9.39 18.13 -22.64
N GLY A 492 8.28 18.47 -21.99
CA GLY A 492 7.04 17.70 -21.99
C GLY A 492 5.86 18.63 -21.72
N ALA A 493 4.67 18.08 -21.63
CA ALA A 493 3.47 18.80 -21.26
C ALA A 493 2.74 18.10 -20.11
N LEU A 494 2.05 18.92 -19.31
CA LEU A 494 1.08 18.42 -18.35
C LEU A 494 -0.26 18.52 -19.07
N GLU A 495 -0.77 17.41 -19.57
CA GLU A 495 -1.96 17.28 -20.43
C GLU A 495 -3.25 17.64 -19.69
N HIS A 496 -3.25 17.46 -18.37
CA HIS A 496 -4.40 17.82 -17.53
C HIS A 496 -4.02 18.28 -16.12
N ALA A 497 -5.03 18.67 -15.36
CA ALA A 497 -4.90 18.89 -13.93
C ALA A 497 -4.41 17.59 -13.25
N PHE A 498 -3.44 17.71 -12.34
CA PHE A 498 -2.87 16.58 -11.57
C PHE A 498 -2.15 15.52 -12.40
N ASP A 499 -1.75 15.90 -13.61
CA ASP A 499 -0.83 15.12 -14.41
C ASP A 499 0.57 15.04 -13.76
N PHE A 500 1.26 13.93 -14.03
CA PHE A 500 2.60 13.65 -13.59
C PHE A 500 3.44 13.12 -14.73
N ASP A 501 4.68 13.58 -14.80
CA ASP A 501 5.64 13.06 -15.76
C ASP A 501 6.81 12.51 -14.99
N TYR A 502 6.93 11.19 -14.97
CA TYR A 502 8.02 10.53 -14.26
C TYR A 502 9.22 10.29 -15.15
N PHE A 503 10.39 10.50 -14.56
CA PHE A 503 11.68 10.26 -15.19
C PHE A 503 12.59 9.47 -14.27
N VAL A 504 13.46 8.63 -14.86
CA VAL A 504 14.41 7.80 -14.12
C VAL A 504 15.84 8.04 -14.58
N PHE A 505 16.74 8.27 -13.62
CA PHE A 505 18.18 8.37 -13.88
C PHE A 505 19.00 7.53 -12.89
N LYS A 506 20.22 7.17 -13.29
CA LYS A 506 21.18 6.48 -12.42
C LYS A 506 22.09 7.51 -11.74
N ALA A 507 22.00 7.61 -10.42
CA ALA A 507 22.89 8.44 -9.64
C ALA A 507 24.15 7.66 -9.23
N THR A 508 25.25 8.37 -9.02
CA THR A 508 26.51 7.81 -8.46
C THR A 508 26.67 8.27 -7.02
N SER A 509 27.00 7.34 -6.11
CA SER A 509 27.22 7.65 -4.70
C SER A 509 28.22 8.80 -4.51
N GLY A 510 27.89 9.75 -3.64
CA GLY A 510 28.70 10.95 -3.36
C GLY A 510 28.50 12.09 -4.35
N GLN A 511 28.07 11.81 -5.59
CA GLN A 511 27.88 12.83 -6.62
C GLN A 511 26.77 13.82 -6.23
N LYS A 512 27.08 15.12 -6.36
CA LYS A 512 26.11 16.22 -6.27
C LYS A 512 25.32 16.36 -7.57
N TYR A 513 24.00 16.47 -7.46
CA TYR A 513 23.08 16.76 -8.57
C TYR A 513 22.26 18.01 -8.26
N GLU A 514 22.04 18.85 -9.27
CA GLU A 514 21.16 20.01 -9.21
C GLU A 514 19.90 19.77 -10.03
N LEU A 515 18.73 19.95 -9.41
CA LEU A 515 17.42 19.90 -10.06
C LEU A 515 17.05 21.28 -10.60
N ARG A 516 16.86 21.41 -11.91
CA ARG A 516 16.52 22.68 -12.56
C ARG A 516 15.14 22.59 -13.20
N PHE A 517 14.28 23.55 -12.87
CA PHE A 517 12.95 23.68 -13.48
C PHE A 517 12.90 24.98 -14.29
N GLU A 518 13.31 24.87 -15.55
CA GLU A 518 13.65 26.00 -16.42
C GLU A 518 12.41 26.68 -17.01
N HIS A 519 11.34 25.92 -17.24
CA HIS A 519 10.03 26.44 -17.60
C HIS A 519 8.96 25.64 -16.86
N ALA A 520 8.02 26.34 -16.24
CA ALA A 520 6.93 25.73 -15.50
C ALA A 520 5.64 26.52 -15.74
N THR A 521 4.54 25.81 -15.93
CA THR A 521 3.21 26.40 -15.77
C THR A 521 2.99 26.83 -14.32
N PRO A 522 2.15 27.86 -14.09
CA PRO A 522 1.69 28.19 -12.74
C PRO A 522 1.14 26.92 -12.07
N THR A 523 1.45 26.72 -10.79
CA THR A 523 1.08 25.54 -9.96
C THR A 523 1.80 24.23 -10.23
N SER A 524 2.85 24.21 -11.08
CA SER A 524 3.66 23.00 -11.26
C SER A 524 4.85 22.92 -10.30
N SER A 525 5.35 21.70 -10.06
CA SER A 525 6.56 21.43 -9.29
C SER A 525 7.44 20.34 -9.91
N LEU A 526 8.71 20.32 -9.50
CA LEU A 526 9.70 19.31 -9.83
C LEU A 526 10.19 18.68 -8.52
N ALA A 527 10.08 17.35 -8.38
CA ALA A 527 10.45 16.65 -7.14
C ALA A 527 11.33 15.41 -7.40
N LEU A 528 12.28 15.16 -6.50
CA LEU A 528 13.18 14.00 -6.49
C LEU A 528 12.69 12.96 -5.48
N TYR A 529 12.69 11.70 -5.89
CA TYR A 529 12.21 10.56 -5.11
C TYR A 529 13.25 9.43 -5.04
N SER A 530 13.27 8.71 -3.91
CA SER A 530 13.85 7.36 -3.82
C SER A 530 12.75 6.30 -3.76
N MET A 531 12.95 5.14 -4.38
CA MET A 531 12.12 3.94 -4.20
C MET A 531 11.89 3.62 -2.71
N PRO A 532 10.75 3.02 -2.31
CA PRO A 532 10.59 2.54 -0.95
C PRO A 532 11.58 1.39 -0.69
N LEU A 533 12.29 1.46 0.44
CA LEU A 533 12.80 0.26 1.12
C LEU A 533 11.59 -0.35 1.83
N THR A 534 11.29 -1.61 1.55
CA THR A 534 10.24 -2.38 2.23
C THR A 534 10.39 -2.30 3.75
N ASN A 535 9.37 -1.78 4.45
CA ASN A 535 9.27 -1.87 5.91
C ASN A 535 8.48 -3.14 6.27
N PRO A 536 9.10 -4.16 6.88
CA PRO A 536 8.44 -5.44 7.15
C PRO A 536 7.40 -5.40 8.28
N TYR A 537 7.21 -4.27 8.98
CA TYR A 537 6.30 -4.17 10.14
C TYR A 537 4.92 -3.55 9.84
N LEU A 538 4.66 -3.11 8.60
CA LEU A 538 3.37 -2.58 8.19
C LEU A 538 2.99 -3.24 6.86
N GLY A 539 2.24 -4.34 6.93
CA GLY A 539 1.77 -5.13 5.78
C GLY A 539 0.74 -4.41 4.91
N ARG A 540 1.11 -3.27 4.31
CA ARG A 540 0.28 -2.49 3.39
C ARG A 540 1.14 -1.97 2.24
N GLN A 541 0.88 -2.49 1.04
CA GLN A 541 1.52 -2.12 -0.24
C GLN A 541 1.07 -0.74 -0.76
N PHE A 542 0.98 0.27 0.13
CA PHE A 542 0.45 1.61 -0.19
C PHE A 542 1.53 2.61 -0.63
N TYR A 543 2.74 2.14 -0.97
CA TYR A 543 3.91 3.00 -1.22
C TYR A 543 4.34 3.12 -2.68
N GLU A 544 3.59 2.54 -3.61
CA GLU A 544 4.01 2.50 -5.02
C GLU A 544 3.88 3.86 -5.71
N ARG A 545 2.94 4.70 -5.27
CA ARG A 545 2.72 6.03 -5.84
C ARG A 545 3.69 7.11 -5.33
N TRP A 546 4.26 6.93 -4.13
CA TRP A 546 5.10 7.96 -3.51
C TRP A 546 6.37 7.35 -2.90
N GLY A 547 7.47 7.45 -3.65
CA GLY A 547 8.79 7.36 -3.04
C GLY A 547 8.98 8.43 -1.95
N THR A 548 9.98 8.30 -1.10
CA THR A 548 10.30 9.39 -0.15
C THR A 548 10.79 10.60 -0.93
N VAL A 549 10.10 11.74 -0.79
CA VAL A 549 10.53 13.03 -1.40
C VAL A 549 11.85 13.44 -0.76
N LEU A 550 12.91 13.49 -1.56
CA LEU A 550 14.25 13.88 -1.14
C LEU A 550 14.47 15.39 -1.29
N LYS A 551 13.93 15.97 -2.37
CA LYS A 551 13.99 17.41 -2.71
C LYS A 551 12.79 17.80 -3.58
N ARG A 552 12.38 19.07 -3.51
CA ARG A 552 11.29 19.64 -4.32
C ARG A 552 11.61 21.09 -4.69
N VAL A 553 11.25 21.49 -5.90
CA VAL A 553 11.28 22.86 -6.43
C VAL A 553 9.86 23.22 -6.89
N THR A 554 9.32 24.35 -6.46
CA THR A 554 7.94 24.77 -6.82
C THR A 554 7.95 26.09 -7.58
N SER A 555 7.04 26.22 -8.55
CA SER A 555 6.84 27.46 -9.33
C SER A 555 6.40 28.66 -8.47
N ALA A 556 5.80 28.42 -7.30
CA ALA A 556 5.36 29.46 -6.36
C ALA A 556 6.51 30.19 -5.65
N SER A 557 7.74 29.66 -5.70
CA SER A 557 8.89 30.23 -4.98
C SER A 557 9.45 31.51 -5.61
N GLY A 558 8.97 31.91 -6.80
CA GLY A 558 9.34 33.19 -7.45
C GLY A 558 10.79 33.28 -7.94
N ASP A 559 11.61 32.24 -7.72
CA ASP A 559 13.04 32.20 -8.05
C ASP A 559 13.36 30.90 -8.80
N LEU A 560 12.74 30.70 -9.99
CA LEU A 560 12.99 29.58 -10.91
C LEU A 560 14.47 29.48 -11.36
N THR A 561 15.28 30.48 -11.01
CA THR A 561 16.72 30.57 -11.28
C THR A 561 17.62 29.81 -10.30
N ARG A 562 17.09 29.22 -9.22
CA ARG A 562 17.89 28.48 -8.22
C ARG A 562 17.43 27.02 -8.14
N GLY A 563 18.20 26.10 -8.72
CA GLY A 563 17.92 24.68 -8.64
C GLY A 563 18.10 24.11 -7.23
N ALA A 564 17.44 22.98 -6.92
CA ALA A 564 17.65 22.28 -5.66
C ALA A 564 18.83 21.31 -5.77
N VAL A 565 19.83 21.44 -4.89
CA VAL A 565 21.00 20.54 -4.86
C VAL A 565 20.75 19.34 -3.94
N TRP A 566 21.14 18.16 -4.41
CA TRP A 566 21.05 16.88 -3.70
C TRP A 566 22.32 16.05 -3.87
N VAL A 567 22.79 15.43 -2.79
CA VAL A 567 23.94 14.50 -2.79
C VAL A 567 23.40 13.07 -2.82
N ALA A 568 23.82 12.27 -3.79
CA ALA A 568 23.39 10.89 -3.89
C ALA A 568 24.00 10.03 -2.77
N PRO A 569 23.19 9.47 -1.84
CA PRO A 569 23.72 8.68 -0.73
C PRO A 569 24.24 7.31 -1.19
N ARG A 570 23.79 6.81 -2.35
CA ARG A 570 24.17 5.51 -2.93
C ARG A 570 24.15 5.58 -4.45
N SER A 571 24.97 4.74 -5.10
CA SER A 571 24.87 4.52 -6.55
C SER A 571 23.62 3.68 -6.83
N PHE A 572 22.54 4.31 -7.28
CA PHE A 572 21.24 3.64 -7.48
C PHE A 572 20.38 4.41 -8.50
N ARG A 573 19.21 3.85 -8.85
CA ARG A 573 18.20 4.56 -9.64
C ARG A 573 17.41 5.51 -8.74
N TYR A 574 17.20 6.72 -9.23
CA TYR A 574 16.38 7.75 -8.59
C TYR A 574 15.38 8.29 -9.60
N TYR A 575 14.27 8.81 -9.08
CA TYR A 575 13.13 9.22 -9.89
C TYR A 575 12.87 10.71 -9.71
N VAL A 576 12.47 11.36 -10.78
CA VAL A 576 12.10 12.77 -10.80
C VAL A 576 10.70 12.86 -11.37
N ALA A 577 9.82 13.60 -10.73
CA ALA A 577 8.49 13.86 -11.26
C ALA A 577 8.29 15.35 -11.49
N VAL A 578 7.73 15.70 -12.64
CA VAL A 578 7.05 16.98 -12.84
C VAL A 578 5.58 16.77 -12.51
N GLN A 579 4.97 17.71 -11.79
CA GLN A 579 3.60 17.56 -11.33
C GLN A 579 2.82 18.87 -11.47
N ASN A 580 1.56 18.79 -11.90
CA ASN A 580 0.60 19.88 -11.84
C ASN A 580 -0.30 19.80 -10.58
N PHE A 581 -0.37 20.82 -9.73
CA PHE A 581 -1.30 20.83 -8.57
C PHE A 581 -2.68 21.42 -8.92
N GLY A 582 -3.32 20.91 -9.97
CA GLY A 582 -4.68 21.30 -10.34
C GLY A 582 -4.79 22.59 -11.14
N GLY A 583 -3.69 23.08 -11.70
CA GLY A 583 -3.68 24.21 -12.63
C GLY A 583 -4.06 23.81 -14.05
N PRO A 584 -4.14 24.79 -14.96
CA PRO A 584 -4.38 24.51 -16.37
C PRO A 584 -3.24 23.66 -16.97
N PRO A 585 -3.54 22.83 -17.98
CA PRO A 585 -2.52 22.08 -18.68
C PRO A 585 -1.50 23.01 -19.35
N GLY A 586 -0.30 22.50 -19.60
CA GLY A 586 0.68 23.23 -20.38
C GLY A 586 2.11 22.69 -20.28
N PRO A 587 3.02 23.27 -21.09
CA PRO A 587 4.35 22.73 -21.28
C PRO A 587 5.28 23.04 -20.10
N TYR A 588 6.30 22.20 -19.94
CA TYR A 588 7.38 22.44 -19.00
C TYR A 588 8.76 22.14 -19.61
N ARG A 589 9.82 22.61 -18.94
CA ARG A 589 11.22 22.27 -19.24
C ARG A 589 11.98 22.00 -17.97
N MET A 590 12.71 20.89 -17.92
CA MET A 590 13.49 20.51 -16.74
C MET A 590 14.81 19.84 -17.10
N SER A 591 15.77 19.87 -16.16
CA SER A 591 17.04 19.17 -16.29
C SER A 591 17.59 18.75 -14.92
N ILE A 592 18.36 17.65 -14.91
CA ILE A 592 19.11 17.18 -13.74
C ILE A 592 20.59 17.27 -14.05
N VAL A 593 21.35 18.15 -13.39
CA VAL A 593 22.75 18.39 -13.73
C VAL A 593 23.66 17.76 -12.69
N ALA A 594 24.54 16.84 -13.11
CA ALA A 594 25.63 16.36 -12.26
C ALA A 594 26.68 17.48 -12.11
N LEU A 595 26.83 18.00 -10.89
CA LEU A 595 27.78 19.07 -10.60
C LEU A 595 29.19 18.49 -10.53
N LYS A 596 30.15 19.05 -11.26
CA LYS A 596 31.54 18.61 -11.11
C LYS A 596 32.02 18.91 -9.70
N GLU A 597 32.52 17.90 -8.99
CA GLU A 597 33.30 18.12 -7.79
C GLU A 597 34.63 18.76 -8.22
N THR A 598 34.85 20.01 -7.84
CA THR A 598 36.17 20.61 -7.80
C THR A 598 36.93 19.96 -6.63
N PRO A 599 38.11 19.36 -6.85
CA PRO A 599 38.93 18.86 -5.75
C PRO A 599 39.32 20.03 -4.84
N ASP A 600 39.19 19.83 -3.53
CA ASP A 600 39.64 20.75 -2.48
C ASP A 600 41.07 21.23 -2.78
N ASP A 601 41.21 22.54 -3.02
CA ASP A 601 42.49 23.18 -3.30
C ASP A 601 43.25 23.59 -2.04
N HIS A 602 42.58 23.75 -0.90
CA HIS A 602 43.15 24.19 0.37
C HIS A 602 42.45 23.59 1.60
N GLY A 603 43.19 22.84 2.42
CA GLY A 603 42.56 22.05 3.48
C GLY A 603 41.75 22.84 4.54
N ASP A 604 40.63 22.25 4.92
CA ASP A 604 39.58 22.70 5.86
C ASP A 604 39.96 22.98 7.34
N SER A 605 41.23 22.89 7.71
CA SER A 605 41.62 22.96 9.13
C SER A 605 43.03 23.52 9.36
N GLN A 606 43.31 24.00 10.58
CA GLN A 606 44.67 24.41 10.97
C GLN A 606 45.72 23.30 10.78
N ALA A 607 45.34 22.02 10.90
CA ALA A 607 46.26 20.90 10.73
C ALA A 607 46.62 20.65 9.25
N THR A 608 45.71 21.00 8.34
CA THR A 608 45.82 20.80 6.88
C THR A 608 46.10 22.09 6.12
N ALA A 609 46.31 23.20 6.83
CA ALA A 609 46.46 24.52 6.28
C ALA A 609 47.61 24.64 5.27
N THR A 610 47.33 25.29 4.15
CA THR A 610 48.29 25.60 3.08
C THR A 610 49.32 26.62 3.56
N GLU A 611 50.61 26.32 3.39
CA GLU A 611 51.67 27.25 3.76
C GLU A 611 51.79 28.39 2.74
N VAL A 612 51.65 29.63 3.19
CA VAL A 612 51.70 30.80 2.30
C VAL A 612 53.03 31.53 2.42
N THR A 613 53.58 31.90 1.26
CA THR A 613 54.74 32.78 1.18
C THR A 613 54.26 34.22 1.11
N LEU A 614 54.71 35.05 2.06
CA LEU A 614 54.36 36.47 2.10
C LEU A 614 54.70 37.18 0.78
N LEU A 615 53.94 38.23 0.44
CA LEU A 615 54.06 39.01 -0.80
C LEU A 615 53.73 38.27 -2.11
N GLN A 616 53.25 37.02 -2.04
CA GLN A 616 52.77 36.28 -3.21
C GLN A 616 51.26 36.08 -3.13
N PRO A 617 50.51 36.36 -4.21
CA PRO A 617 49.10 36.03 -4.26
C PRO A 617 48.92 34.51 -4.33
N VAL A 618 47.91 34.02 -3.61
CA VAL A 618 47.48 32.62 -3.61
C VAL A 618 46.06 32.57 -4.16
N GLU A 619 45.85 31.80 -5.21
CA GLU A 619 44.50 31.53 -5.75
C GLU A 619 43.89 30.39 -4.94
N GLY A 620 42.61 30.53 -4.58
CA GLY A 620 41.83 29.50 -3.89
C GLY A 620 40.39 29.47 -4.38
N THR A 621 39.70 28.37 -4.10
CA THR A 621 38.35 28.08 -4.58
C THR A 621 37.52 27.48 -3.47
N LEU A 622 36.54 28.23 -2.96
CA LEU A 622 35.56 27.63 -2.05
C LEU A 622 34.61 26.74 -2.84
N GLU A 623 34.60 25.43 -2.63
CA GLU A 623 33.82 24.44 -3.37
C GLU A 623 32.39 24.22 -2.83
N GLY A 624 32.02 24.88 -1.74
CA GLY A 624 30.65 24.91 -1.25
C GLY A 624 30.43 25.71 0.04
N GLU A 625 29.17 25.76 0.50
CA GLU A 625 28.76 26.58 1.65
C GLU A 625 29.43 26.18 2.99
N GLN A 626 30.01 24.98 3.07
CA GLN A 626 30.67 24.45 4.26
C GLN A 626 32.19 24.47 4.18
N ASP A 627 32.75 24.88 3.04
CA ASP A 627 34.18 24.84 2.76
C ASP A 627 34.92 26.00 3.42
N ILE A 628 36.12 25.72 3.95
CA ILE A 628 36.95 26.66 4.69
C ILE A 628 38.43 26.49 4.38
N ASP A 629 38.95 27.30 3.46
CA ASP A 629 40.38 27.29 3.17
C ASP A 629 41.22 27.87 4.32
N TYR A 630 42.03 27.02 4.96
CA TYR A 630 43.02 27.46 5.94
C TYR A 630 44.39 27.69 5.30
N PHE A 631 44.99 28.84 5.63
CA PHE A 631 46.35 29.22 5.26
C PHE A 631 47.20 29.42 6.51
N ARG A 632 48.46 28.98 6.48
CA ARG A 632 49.41 29.18 7.59
C ARG A 632 50.63 29.97 7.16
N PHE A 633 51.12 30.83 8.05
CA PHE A 633 52.40 31.51 7.89
C PHE A 633 53.01 31.85 9.24
N GLN A 634 54.32 32.01 9.27
CA GLN A 634 55.08 32.36 10.46
C GLN A 634 55.52 33.84 10.40
N PRO A 635 54.98 34.73 11.25
CA PRO A 635 55.35 36.13 11.26
C PRO A 635 56.54 36.44 12.18
N VAL A 636 57.08 37.64 12.05
CA VAL A 636 57.94 38.26 13.08
C VAL A 636 57.04 38.91 14.13
N GLU A 637 57.33 38.70 15.41
CA GLU A 637 56.59 39.34 16.51
C GLU A 637 56.68 40.86 16.41
N GLY A 638 55.53 41.55 16.53
CA GLY A 638 55.40 43.00 16.39
C GLY A 638 55.22 43.49 14.95
N GLN A 639 55.44 42.64 13.93
CA GLN A 639 55.25 43.02 12.53
C GLN A 639 53.76 43.22 12.24
N ARG A 640 53.45 44.31 11.51
CA ARG A 640 52.10 44.56 10.98
C ARG A 640 51.98 43.99 9.58
N PHE A 641 50.82 43.44 9.26
CA PHE A 641 50.47 42.85 7.97
C PHE A 641 49.17 43.45 7.45
N HIS A 642 49.12 43.65 6.15
CA HIS A 642 47.93 43.93 5.37
C HIS A 642 47.48 42.62 4.71
N VAL A 643 46.23 42.24 4.93
CA VAL A 643 45.58 41.08 4.32
C VAL A 643 44.56 41.58 3.32
N GLU A 644 44.60 41.04 2.12
CA GLU A 644 43.63 41.30 1.05
C GLU A 644 43.08 39.97 0.52
N VAL A 645 41.77 39.86 0.46
CA VAL A 645 41.06 38.75 -0.18
C VAL A 645 40.06 39.32 -1.18
N ALA A 646 40.32 39.08 -2.46
CA ALA A 646 39.49 39.55 -3.57
C ALA A 646 38.75 38.37 -4.21
N PRO A 647 37.40 38.30 -4.15
CA PRO A 647 36.65 37.33 -4.95
C PRO A 647 36.84 37.65 -6.43
N LEU A 648 36.94 36.61 -7.26
CA LEU A 648 36.98 36.74 -8.70
C LEU A 648 35.57 36.98 -9.26
N GLU A 649 34.54 36.35 -8.66
CA GLU A 649 33.12 36.56 -8.93
C GLU A 649 32.27 36.30 -7.66
N GLY A 650 31.16 37.02 -7.45
CA GLY A 650 30.20 36.75 -6.36
C GLY A 650 30.30 37.63 -5.10
N GLU A 651 29.63 37.20 -4.02
CA GLU A 651 29.68 37.87 -2.71
C GLU A 651 31.06 37.67 -2.04
N PRO A 652 31.61 38.68 -1.35
CA PRO A 652 32.92 38.58 -0.71
C PRO A 652 32.95 37.50 0.38
N PRO A 653 33.98 36.62 0.40
CA PRO A 653 34.11 35.60 1.42
C PRO A 653 34.37 36.21 2.80
N ARG A 654 34.06 35.47 3.86
CA ARG A 654 34.42 35.83 5.23
C ARG A 654 35.87 35.45 5.49
N VAL A 655 36.62 36.36 6.10
CA VAL A 655 38.04 36.14 6.44
C VAL A 655 38.25 36.31 7.94
N CYS A 656 38.89 35.31 8.55
CA CYS A 656 39.23 35.26 9.97
C CYS A 656 40.73 34.99 10.15
N VAL A 657 41.35 35.53 11.21
CA VAL A 657 42.73 35.20 11.59
C VAL A 657 42.74 34.56 12.97
N TYR A 658 43.42 33.42 13.09
CA TYR A 658 43.56 32.61 14.29
C TYR A 658 45.02 32.45 14.68
N ASN A 659 45.28 32.32 15.98
CA ASN A 659 46.58 31.84 16.47
C ASN A 659 46.64 30.30 16.44
N ARG A 660 47.81 29.73 16.78
CA ARG A 660 48.01 28.26 16.86
C ARG A 660 47.11 27.53 17.87
N GLU A 661 46.51 28.24 18.82
CA GLU A 661 45.53 27.67 19.76
C GLU A 661 44.09 27.75 19.24
N GLY A 662 43.87 28.16 17.98
CA GLY A 662 42.54 28.28 17.37
C GLY A 662 41.75 29.51 17.82
N ARG A 663 42.39 30.47 18.49
CA ARG A 663 41.73 31.67 18.99
C ARG A 663 41.79 32.81 17.97
N ALA A 664 40.62 33.36 17.63
CA ALA A 664 40.50 34.50 16.73
C ALA A 664 41.22 35.74 17.30
N THR A 665 41.98 36.44 16.46
CA THR A 665 42.84 37.57 16.86
C THR A 665 42.09 38.90 16.93
N THR A 666 40.90 39.00 16.35
CA THR A 666 40.06 40.22 16.33
C THR A 666 39.16 40.39 17.57
N GLY A 667 39.28 39.51 18.56
CA GLY A 667 38.74 39.74 19.92
C GLY A 667 37.31 39.25 20.19
N ARG A 668 36.53 38.85 19.18
CA ARG A 668 35.28 38.09 19.32
C ARG A 668 35.12 37.16 18.11
N SER A 669 34.70 35.91 18.32
CA SER A 669 34.48 34.91 17.26
C SER A 669 33.41 35.31 16.22
N GLU A 670 32.73 36.44 16.44
CA GLU A 670 31.64 36.96 15.60
C GLU A 670 32.08 38.11 14.67
N ASP A 671 33.27 38.70 14.87
CA ASP A 671 33.83 39.79 14.04
C ASP A 671 34.93 39.27 13.09
N CYS A 672 34.53 38.35 12.21
CA CYS A 672 35.28 38.09 10.98
C CYS A 672 34.85 39.10 9.90
N SER A 673 35.83 39.70 9.23
CA SER A 673 35.78 40.80 8.23
C SER A 673 35.56 42.24 8.74
N VAL A 674 36.51 43.16 8.46
CA VAL A 674 36.26 44.63 8.50
C VAL A 674 37.03 45.39 7.40
N ARG A 675 36.43 45.46 6.21
CA ARG A 675 36.10 46.66 5.40
C ARG A 675 35.71 46.19 3.99
N ARG A 676 34.49 46.55 3.56
CA ARG A 676 33.92 46.24 2.25
C ARG A 676 33.97 47.52 1.40
N ASP A 677 34.96 47.61 0.53
CA ASP A 677 34.93 48.58 -0.56
C ASP A 677 35.09 47.79 -1.87
N GLY A 678 34.09 47.88 -2.76
CA GLY A 678 34.16 47.27 -4.09
C GLY A 678 34.21 45.73 -4.16
N GLY A 679 33.83 44.99 -3.10
CA GLY A 679 33.80 43.52 -3.12
C GLY A 679 35.08 42.84 -2.61
N VAL A 680 36.09 43.60 -2.19
CA VAL A 680 37.33 43.06 -1.60
C VAL A 680 37.25 43.11 -0.07
N VAL A 681 37.75 42.08 0.62
CA VAL A 681 37.97 42.08 2.07
C VAL A 681 39.41 42.47 2.34
N SER A 682 39.64 43.62 2.97
CA SER A 682 40.98 44.06 3.35
C SER A 682 41.04 44.55 4.79
N PHE A 683 42.10 44.20 5.51
CA PHE A 683 42.35 44.65 6.88
C PHE A 683 43.84 44.60 7.25
N GLU A 684 44.21 45.40 8.25
CA GLU A 684 45.54 45.32 8.87
C GLU A 684 45.48 44.65 10.24
N TRP A 685 46.51 43.88 10.56
CA TRP A 685 46.68 43.23 11.86
C TRP A 685 48.16 43.17 12.27
N THR A 686 48.44 43.17 13.57
CA THR A 686 49.79 43.05 14.12
C THR A 686 50.00 41.69 14.77
N ALA A 687 51.03 40.97 14.34
CA ALA A 687 51.43 39.72 14.97
C ALA A 687 51.98 39.98 16.37
N TRP A 688 51.45 39.27 17.37
CA TRP A 688 51.81 39.42 18.78
C TRP A 688 52.63 38.23 19.31
N SER A 689 53.05 37.35 18.40
CA SER A 689 53.80 36.13 18.67
C SER A 689 54.61 35.77 17.42
N PRO A 690 55.78 35.13 17.56
CA PRO A 690 56.59 34.63 16.45
C PRO A 690 56.18 33.21 15.98
N TYR A 691 55.12 32.64 16.58
CA TYR A 691 54.55 31.34 16.19
C TYR A 691 53.52 31.48 15.07
N ASP A 692 53.19 30.37 14.42
CA ASP A 692 52.26 30.31 13.29
C ASP A 692 50.92 30.97 13.58
N PHE A 693 50.47 31.74 12.58
CA PHE A 693 49.10 32.23 12.48
C PHE A 693 48.40 31.57 11.30
N TYR A 694 47.08 31.48 11.43
CA TYR A 694 46.21 30.84 10.47
C TYR A 694 45.20 31.85 9.96
N LEU A 695 44.99 31.90 8.66
CA LEU A 695 43.95 32.68 8.03
C LEU A 695 42.92 31.71 7.46
N ALA A 696 41.65 31.90 7.80
CA ALA A 696 40.55 31.10 7.26
C ALA A 696 39.71 31.96 6.32
N VAL A 697 39.56 31.52 5.08
CA VAL A 697 38.62 32.07 4.11
C VAL A 697 37.41 31.15 4.08
N SER A 698 36.20 31.68 4.19
CA SER A 698 34.98 30.85 4.31
C SER A 698 33.75 31.55 3.79
N GLY A 699 32.75 30.77 3.40
CA GLY A 699 31.42 31.27 3.02
C GLY A 699 31.31 31.75 1.58
N GLY A 700 30.06 31.74 1.09
CA GLY A 700 29.70 31.87 -0.31
C GLY A 700 28.54 30.93 -0.60
N THR A 701 27.78 31.15 -1.67
CA THR A 701 26.77 30.18 -2.17
C THR A 701 27.28 29.59 -3.47
N GLY A 702 27.50 28.28 -3.53
CA GLY A 702 28.11 27.63 -4.69
C GLY A 702 29.63 27.69 -4.67
N VAL A 703 30.25 27.63 -5.86
CA VAL A 703 31.72 27.66 -6.02
C VAL A 703 32.20 29.10 -6.12
N VAL A 704 33.13 29.54 -5.26
CA VAL A 704 33.66 30.92 -5.25
C VAL A 704 35.18 30.91 -5.36
N SER A 705 35.72 31.39 -6.48
CA SER A 705 37.17 31.57 -6.62
C SER A 705 37.60 32.94 -6.12
N TYR A 706 38.77 33.01 -5.48
CA TYR A 706 39.32 34.25 -4.91
C TYR A 706 40.86 34.28 -4.98
N THR A 707 41.42 35.44 -4.66
CA THR A 707 42.87 35.62 -4.48
C THR A 707 43.17 36.16 -3.09
N LEU A 708 44.07 35.51 -2.35
CA LEU A 708 44.59 35.93 -1.05
C LEU A 708 46.00 36.54 -1.20
N LEU A 709 46.23 37.71 -0.61
CA LEU A 709 47.55 38.32 -0.50
C LEU A 709 47.82 38.80 0.93
N ILE A 710 48.99 38.44 1.47
CA ILE A 710 49.47 38.88 2.78
C ILE A 710 50.77 39.69 2.61
N THR A 711 50.73 40.96 2.99
CA THR A 711 51.84 41.91 2.80
C THR A 711 52.30 42.48 4.13
N PRO A 712 53.60 42.36 4.50
CA PRO A 712 54.14 43.11 5.64
C PRO A 712 54.05 44.61 5.37
N VAL A 713 53.58 45.37 6.37
CA VAL A 713 53.58 46.84 6.32
C VAL A 713 54.95 47.32 6.78
N GLU A 714 55.68 48.01 5.91
CA GLU A 714 56.94 48.68 6.30
C GLU A 714 56.64 49.87 7.24
N GLU A 715 57.49 50.08 8.26
CA GLU A 715 57.36 51.21 9.20
C GLU A 715 57.65 52.57 8.57
#